data_AF-A0A369UTK8-F1
#
_entry.id   AF-A0A369UTK8-F1
#
_cell.length_a   1.000
_cell.length_b   1.000
_cell.length_c   1.000
_cell.angle_alpha   90.00
_cell.angle_beta   90.00
_cell.angle_gamma   90.00
#
_symmetry.space_group_name_H-M   'P 1'
#
loop_
_entity.id
_entity.type
_entity.pdbx_description
1 polymer ?
#
loop_
_entity_poly.entity_id
_entity_poly.type
_entity_poly.pdbx_seq_one_letter_code
_entity_poly.pdbx_strand_id
1 'polypeptide(L)'
;FDLAHDIPLRAQLFRLGPQSHVLLLMLHHIAGDGASLAPLARDLAQAYAARLDGYAPHWTPLPVQYADYTLWQHDVLGEASDADSVIARQIAYWQQTLAELPEQIALPTDRPRPPVASYRGQHLRFDIDAALHRQLLTLAQRHGVTLFMLLQAALATLLTRLGAGTDIPIGSPIAGRTDAALDDLVGLFLNTLVLRTDTSGNPSFEALLARVRETDLAAYEHQDLPFEQLVEVLNPTRSLAHHPLFQVMLVLQNNASASLQLPGLQCTQQATPLTVAKFDLSFDFSEWLLEDGTPGGLYGNLEFALDLFSTDAAQTLIDRLRRLLATVATDPAQPIGAIDLLDDAEHQQLLAWNNTAQPIPALTLPTLFEQQVARTPDAIAAVFEDQALENQRLSYTQLNAQANRLAHALIDQGVGPETLVAVALPRSLDLIVALLAVLKAGGAYLPLDTDYPAERLAFMLDDARPACVLTRADIATRLPHTAPLLSLDHPDTIARLQHAPTHNPADTERLRPLQRLHPAYVIYTSGSTGRPKGVPNTHEGLVNRLAWMQHAYGLQHDDVVLQKTPSSFDVSVWEFFWPLLEGAQLLLAKPEGHRDPAYLTALIREQAVTTLHFVPSMLEAFLQEPTSADCTGLRRILCSGEALPGALRQRVREVLDRPLHNLYGPTEASIDVSAWACQDNDTGVSVPIGAPIWNTQLHVLDEHLRPLPIGVVGELYIAGTGLARGYLNRPGLTAERFVANPFTPGQRMYRSGDLACWRADGQLEYQGRIDHQVKIRGFRIELGEIEAALTQAGYPLNTVIARATGSDQKQVVAYVVAAHIDVAALRTQLSTRLPDYMVPAAFVRLDALPLSPNGKLDRKALPAPDFTPTSMRLPSTAQEVMLCQLFTEVLGLDRVGVDDSFFDLGGHSLLASQLVGRIRREHGVEISIRAMFEAPTVAALAKRMVNGDSEEASNAFEVIFPLRAGGKRSPLFFFHPALGLSWPYAALMRYISADHPVYAVQARGYADGDKQLPADMEAMVEDYVAQIRRIDPEGPYHLLGWSLGGNIAHAVATRLQREQADIAQLVLFDSYPSLATDAPAARAADPTALYAQILKEVYGHVPESYLQEPFSYEKVRDLLRESAWSSLSERQLEVLASIYQNNCQVQQNHRAGYFAGPVTLFMATQERDGSNSMPEDWQDFVDEIVVHPIDSTHGNMMNPQAVRHIGPLLSDLLAEDREVCRS
;
A
#
# COMPACT_ATOMS: atom_id res chain seq x y z
N PHE A 1 27.61 -41.45 -26.06
CA PHE A 1 27.84 -42.87 -25.78
C PHE A 1 26.54 -43.41 -25.24
N ASP A 2 26.08 -44.56 -25.72
CA ASP A 2 25.11 -45.39 -24.98
C ASP A 2 25.92 -46.38 -24.13
N LEU A 3 26.02 -46.11 -22.83
CA LEU A 3 26.91 -46.87 -21.95
C LEU A 3 26.48 -48.33 -21.74
N ALA A 4 25.27 -48.70 -22.14
CA ALA A 4 24.82 -50.09 -22.10
C ALA A 4 25.40 -50.94 -23.26
N HIS A 5 25.84 -50.30 -24.34
CA HIS A 5 26.21 -50.99 -25.58
C HIS A 5 27.55 -50.55 -26.19
N ASP A 6 27.92 -49.27 -26.04
CA ASP A 6 29.14 -48.69 -26.59
C ASP A 6 30.35 -48.97 -25.68
N ILE A 7 31.52 -49.22 -26.29
CA ILE A 7 32.80 -49.06 -25.59
C ILE A 7 32.94 -47.57 -25.25
N PRO A 8 33.25 -47.20 -23.99
CA PRO A 8 33.32 -45.80 -23.53
C PRO A 8 34.58 -45.06 -24.02
N LEU A 9 35.14 -45.47 -25.17
CA LEU A 9 36.29 -44.87 -25.83
C LEU A 9 36.02 -44.79 -27.33
N ARG A 10 36.27 -43.63 -27.93
CA ARG A 10 36.26 -43.42 -29.38
C ARG A 10 37.58 -42.76 -29.79
N ALA A 11 38.13 -43.21 -30.90
CA ALA A 11 39.32 -42.64 -31.50
C ALA A 11 39.04 -42.28 -32.96
N GLN A 12 39.40 -41.06 -33.36
CA GLN A 12 39.24 -40.60 -34.73
C GLN A 12 40.48 -39.82 -35.17
N LEU A 13 41.08 -40.24 -36.29
CA LEU A 13 42.22 -39.56 -36.89
C LEU A 13 41.76 -38.77 -38.11
N PHE A 14 41.87 -37.45 -38.03
CA PHE A 14 41.60 -36.54 -39.13
C PHE A 14 42.91 -36.29 -39.89
N ARG A 15 42.90 -36.52 -41.20
CA ARG A 15 44.04 -36.21 -42.06
C ARG A 15 43.85 -34.83 -42.68
N LEU A 16 44.66 -33.86 -42.26
CA LEU A 16 44.64 -32.50 -42.79
C LEU A 16 45.55 -32.35 -44.02
N GLY A 17 46.58 -33.18 -44.13
CA GLY A 17 47.49 -33.23 -45.27
C GLY A 17 48.41 -34.45 -45.25
N PRO A 18 49.47 -34.49 -46.10
CA PRO A 18 50.41 -35.62 -46.14
C PRO A 18 51.19 -35.84 -44.83
N GLN A 19 51.48 -34.76 -44.10
CA GLN A 19 52.30 -34.76 -42.88
C GLN A 19 51.58 -34.11 -41.68
N SER A 20 50.27 -33.83 -41.79
CA SER A 20 49.50 -33.14 -40.75
C SER A 20 48.21 -33.89 -40.46
N HIS A 21 48.01 -34.23 -39.18
CA HIS A 21 46.90 -35.02 -38.70
C HIS A 21 46.43 -34.51 -37.34
N VAL A 22 45.16 -34.72 -37.02
CA VAL A 22 44.59 -34.47 -35.69
C VAL A 22 44.01 -35.78 -35.16
N LEU A 23 44.47 -36.23 -34.00
CA LEU A 23 43.92 -37.39 -33.31
C LEU A 23 42.96 -36.92 -32.22
N LEU A 24 41.67 -37.21 -32.38
CA LEU A 24 40.67 -37.05 -31.33
C LEU A 24 40.52 -38.37 -30.58
N LEU A 25 40.90 -38.37 -29.31
CA LEU A 25 40.59 -39.43 -28.36
C LEU A 25 39.49 -38.92 -27.43
N MET A 26 38.33 -39.57 -27.46
CA MET A 26 37.19 -39.25 -26.62
C MET A 26 36.93 -40.42 -25.69
N LEU A 27 37.19 -40.22 -24.41
CA LEU A 27 36.92 -41.17 -23.33
C LEU A 27 35.70 -40.66 -22.55
N HIS A 28 34.69 -41.52 -22.34
CA HIS A 28 33.60 -41.20 -21.44
C HIS A 28 34.10 -41.25 -20.00
N HIS A 29 33.76 -40.25 -19.18
CA HIS A 29 34.31 -40.08 -17.83
C HIS A 29 34.04 -41.28 -16.89
N ILE A 30 33.06 -42.13 -17.20
CA ILE A 30 32.78 -43.38 -16.47
C ILE A 30 33.94 -44.41 -16.56
N ALA A 31 34.79 -44.31 -17.58
CA ALA A 31 35.87 -45.26 -17.85
C ALA A 31 37.26 -44.71 -17.51
N GLY A 32 37.35 -43.44 -17.12
CA GLY A 32 38.60 -42.79 -16.75
C GLY A 32 38.42 -41.35 -16.34
N ASP A 33 39.29 -40.90 -15.45
CA ASP A 33 39.38 -39.53 -14.93
C ASP A 33 40.61 -38.78 -15.47
N GLY A 34 40.84 -37.55 -15.00
CA GLY A 34 41.99 -36.74 -15.41
C GLY A 34 43.34 -37.41 -15.14
N ALA A 35 43.48 -38.09 -13.99
CA ALA A 35 44.68 -38.84 -13.64
C ALA A 35 44.93 -40.04 -14.57
N SER A 36 43.87 -40.62 -15.14
CA SER A 36 43.96 -41.72 -16.11
C SER A 36 44.55 -41.31 -17.47
N LEU A 37 44.60 -40.02 -17.79
CA LEU A 37 45.05 -39.57 -19.12
C LEU A 37 46.56 -39.75 -19.32
N ALA A 38 47.37 -39.58 -18.29
CA ALA A 38 48.82 -39.77 -18.35
C ALA A 38 49.23 -41.22 -18.62
N PRO A 39 48.77 -42.24 -17.86
CA PRO A 39 49.06 -43.64 -18.17
C PRO A 39 48.49 -44.05 -19.53
N LEU A 40 47.29 -43.57 -19.89
CA LEU A 40 46.71 -43.83 -21.22
C LEU A 40 47.59 -43.29 -22.36
N ALA A 41 48.11 -42.06 -22.22
CA ALA A 41 48.99 -41.45 -23.22
C ALA A 41 50.34 -42.19 -23.31
N ARG A 42 50.92 -42.57 -22.17
CA ARG A 42 52.16 -43.37 -22.11
C ARG A 42 51.99 -44.71 -22.82
N ASP A 43 50.93 -45.45 -22.48
CA ASP A 43 50.70 -46.79 -23.01
C ASP A 43 50.40 -46.75 -24.51
N LEU A 44 49.73 -45.69 -24.98
CA LEU A 44 49.54 -45.42 -26.41
C LEU A 44 50.86 -45.10 -27.13
N ALA A 45 51.74 -44.31 -26.53
CA ALA A 45 53.06 -44.01 -27.08
C ALA A 45 53.93 -45.28 -27.18
N GLN A 46 53.90 -46.12 -26.14
CA GLN A 46 54.60 -47.41 -26.14
C GLN A 46 54.05 -48.35 -27.22
N ALA A 47 52.71 -48.40 -27.38
CA ALA A 47 52.07 -49.15 -28.45
C ALA A 47 52.49 -48.67 -29.84
N TYR A 48 52.55 -47.36 -30.04
CA TYR A 48 52.99 -46.79 -31.32
C TYR A 48 54.45 -47.13 -31.63
N ALA A 49 55.37 -46.97 -30.66
CA ALA A 49 56.78 -47.29 -30.83
C ALA A 49 57.00 -48.78 -31.16
N ALA A 50 56.37 -49.70 -30.41
CA ALA A 50 56.46 -51.13 -30.67
C ALA A 50 55.97 -51.51 -32.08
N ARG A 51 54.90 -50.85 -32.55
CA ARG A 51 54.33 -51.09 -33.87
C ARG A 51 55.19 -50.54 -35.01
N LEU A 52 55.96 -49.46 -34.78
CA LEU A 52 56.96 -48.98 -35.74
C LEU A 52 58.06 -50.03 -35.99
N ASP A 53 58.45 -50.76 -34.94
CA ASP A 53 59.48 -51.79 -34.99
C ASP A 53 58.93 -53.18 -35.41
N GLY A 54 57.62 -53.29 -35.68
CA GLY A 54 56.98 -54.49 -36.20
C GLY A 54 56.61 -55.56 -35.16
N TYR A 55 56.61 -55.25 -33.86
CA TYR A 55 56.18 -56.17 -32.80
C TYR A 55 54.96 -55.65 -32.01
N ALA A 56 54.37 -56.51 -31.18
CA ALA A 56 53.25 -56.14 -30.31
C ALA A 56 53.77 -55.45 -29.03
N PRO A 57 53.08 -54.42 -28.50
CA PRO A 57 53.50 -53.79 -27.25
C PRO A 57 53.57 -54.80 -26.09
N HIS A 58 54.57 -54.62 -25.23
CA HIS A 58 54.75 -55.42 -24.03
C HIS A 58 54.68 -54.52 -22.80
N TRP A 59 53.53 -54.51 -22.14
CA TRP A 59 53.30 -53.74 -20.91
C TRP A 59 53.64 -54.57 -19.68
N THR A 60 54.09 -53.91 -18.62
CA THR A 60 54.14 -54.52 -17.29
C THR A 60 52.70 -54.79 -16.84
N PRO A 61 52.34 -56.02 -16.40
CA PRO A 61 51.02 -56.28 -15.87
C PRO A 61 50.68 -55.37 -14.69
N LEU A 62 49.46 -54.81 -14.68
CA LEU A 62 48.98 -53.96 -13.58
C LEU A 62 48.87 -54.79 -12.29
N PRO A 63 49.25 -54.24 -11.11
CA PRO A 63 49.13 -54.94 -9.84
C PRO A 63 47.68 -55.30 -9.47
N VAL A 64 46.72 -54.48 -9.91
CA VAL A 64 45.27 -54.63 -9.69
C VAL A 64 44.49 -54.18 -10.92
N GLN A 65 43.28 -54.71 -11.11
CA GLN A 65 42.31 -54.23 -12.11
C GLN A 65 41.25 -53.34 -11.45
N TYR A 66 40.55 -52.53 -12.25
CA TYR A 66 39.48 -51.66 -11.73
C TYR A 66 38.36 -52.43 -11.01
N ALA A 67 38.04 -53.64 -11.46
CA ALA A 67 37.08 -54.50 -10.78
C ALA A 67 37.56 -54.93 -9.37
N ASP A 68 38.87 -55.16 -9.21
CA ASP A 68 39.46 -55.50 -7.92
C ASP A 68 39.34 -54.31 -6.96
N TYR A 69 39.56 -53.09 -7.46
CA TYR A 69 39.36 -51.86 -6.69
C TYR A 69 37.91 -51.69 -6.21
N THR A 70 36.91 -51.90 -7.08
CA THR A 70 35.50 -51.74 -6.69
C THR A 70 35.05 -52.79 -5.66
N LEU A 71 35.58 -54.02 -5.75
CA LEU A 71 35.31 -55.07 -4.76
C LEU A 71 36.00 -54.75 -3.43
N TRP A 72 37.27 -54.36 -3.46
CA TRP A 72 38.02 -53.92 -2.28
C TRP A 72 37.33 -52.74 -1.58
N GLN A 73 36.89 -51.74 -2.34
CA GLN A 73 36.19 -50.57 -1.82
C GLN A 73 34.91 -50.98 -1.10
N HIS A 74 34.13 -51.91 -1.67
CA HIS A 74 32.92 -52.43 -1.02
C HIS A 74 33.23 -53.21 0.27
N ASP A 75 34.22 -54.09 0.24
CA ASP A 75 34.60 -54.93 1.38
C ASP A 75 35.19 -54.11 2.54
N VAL A 76 36.00 -53.07 2.24
CA VAL A 76 36.66 -52.22 3.25
C VAL A 76 35.72 -51.18 3.83
N LEU A 77 34.84 -50.59 3.01
CA LEU A 77 33.88 -49.60 3.49
C LEU A 77 32.79 -50.23 4.37
N GLY A 78 32.42 -51.48 4.09
CA GLY A 78 31.38 -52.21 4.81
C GLY A 78 29.96 -51.74 4.45
N GLU A 79 28.96 -52.22 5.20
CA GLU A 79 27.56 -51.84 4.98
C GLU A 79 27.16 -50.63 5.83
N ALA A 80 26.39 -49.70 5.24
CA ALA A 80 25.85 -48.54 5.97
C ALA A 80 24.88 -48.90 7.11
N SER A 81 24.36 -50.14 7.10
CA SER A 81 23.51 -50.70 8.17
C SER A 81 24.31 -51.07 9.43
N ASP A 82 25.62 -51.26 9.31
CA ASP A 82 26.53 -51.60 10.40
C ASP A 82 27.18 -50.32 10.95
N ALA A 83 26.85 -49.97 12.18
CA ALA A 83 27.35 -48.76 12.85
C ALA A 83 28.88 -48.75 13.07
N ASP A 84 29.52 -49.92 13.07
CA ASP A 84 30.97 -50.05 13.27
C ASP A 84 31.75 -50.04 11.94
N SER A 85 31.05 -50.00 10.79
CA SER A 85 31.67 -49.91 9.46
C SER A 85 32.35 -48.56 9.21
N VAL A 86 33.30 -48.53 8.27
CA VAL A 86 33.98 -47.28 7.87
C VAL A 86 32.98 -46.34 7.22
N ILE A 87 32.10 -46.85 6.35
CA ILE A 87 31.11 -46.04 5.64
C ILE A 87 30.10 -45.39 6.60
N ALA A 88 29.62 -46.10 7.63
CA ALA A 88 28.69 -45.53 8.60
C ALA A 88 29.32 -44.39 9.42
N ARG A 89 30.60 -44.52 9.80
CA ARG A 89 31.35 -43.44 10.46
C ARG A 89 31.55 -42.22 9.56
N GLN A 90 31.91 -42.42 8.29
CA GLN A 90 32.05 -41.31 7.34
C GLN A 90 30.71 -40.64 7.05
N ILE A 91 29.62 -41.42 6.91
CA ILE A 91 28.26 -40.88 6.81
C ILE A 91 27.92 -40.00 8.01
N ALA A 92 28.16 -40.49 9.23
CA ALA A 92 27.87 -39.72 10.44
C ALA A 92 28.67 -38.41 10.51
N TYR A 93 29.96 -38.45 10.14
CA TYR A 93 30.79 -37.26 10.02
C TYR A 93 30.19 -36.25 9.03
N TRP A 94 29.87 -36.67 7.81
CA TRP A 94 29.35 -35.77 6.79
C TRP A 94 27.96 -35.22 7.11
N GLN A 95 27.09 -36.03 7.73
CA GLN A 95 25.79 -35.58 8.24
C GLN A 95 25.94 -34.49 9.29
N GLN A 96 26.92 -34.62 10.20
CA GLN A 96 27.20 -33.60 11.21
C GLN A 96 27.85 -32.36 10.59
N THR A 97 28.87 -32.54 9.77
CA THR A 97 29.67 -31.46 9.16
C THR A 97 28.86 -30.62 8.17
N LEU A 98 27.92 -31.24 7.44
CA LEU A 98 27.04 -30.58 6.48
C LEU A 98 25.62 -30.36 7.03
N ALA A 99 25.43 -30.49 8.34
CA ALA A 99 24.17 -30.13 8.97
C ALA A 99 23.87 -28.63 8.75
N GLU A 100 22.62 -28.33 8.40
CA GLU A 100 22.14 -26.97 8.13
C GLU A 100 22.92 -26.23 7.01
N LEU A 101 23.56 -26.98 6.10
CA LEU A 101 24.25 -26.40 4.95
C LEU A 101 23.30 -25.49 4.15
N PRO A 102 23.73 -24.30 3.70
CA PRO A 102 22.94 -23.49 2.80
C PRO A 102 22.59 -24.27 1.53
N GLU A 103 21.30 -24.36 1.20
CA GLU A 103 20.86 -25.04 -0.04
C GLU A 103 21.43 -24.34 -1.29
N GLN A 104 21.53 -23.01 -1.22
CA GLN A 104 22.07 -22.16 -2.26
C GLN A 104 22.76 -20.94 -1.62
N ILE A 105 24.00 -20.65 -2.02
CA ILE A 105 24.65 -19.39 -1.66
C ILE A 105 24.21 -18.23 -2.56
N ALA A 106 24.18 -17.01 -2.00
CA ALA A 106 23.84 -15.81 -2.75
C ALA A 106 25.07 -15.32 -3.54
N LEU A 107 25.04 -15.50 -4.87
CA LEU A 107 26.10 -14.99 -5.76
C LEU A 107 25.67 -13.65 -6.38
N PRO A 108 26.61 -12.73 -6.68
CA PRO A 108 26.32 -11.47 -7.35
C PRO A 108 26.08 -11.70 -8.86
N THR A 109 24.91 -12.24 -9.19
CA THR A 109 24.54 -12.59 -10.57
C THR A 109 23.98 -11.39 -11.32
N ASP A 110 24.28 -11.26 -12.62
CA ASP A 110 23.73 -10.21 -13.48
C ASP A 110 22.28 -10.49 -13.89
N ARG A 111 21.86 -11.75 -13.79
CA ARG A 111 20.59 -12.26 -14.28
C ARG A 111 19.91 -13.11 -13.22
N PRO A 112 18.57 -13.14 -13.18
CA PRO A 112 17.85 -14.05 -12.31
C PRO A 112 18.10 -15.50 -12.71
N ARG A 113 18.25 -16.38 -11.72
CA ARG A 113 18.43 -17.81 -11.96
C ARG A 113 17.21 -18.42 -12.66
N PRO A 114 17.39 -19.18 -13.76
CA PRO A 114 16.29 -19.90 -14.38
C PRO A 114 15.87 -21.12 -13.55
N PRO A 115 14.61 -21.57 -13.64
CA PRO A 115 14.13 -22.76 -12.91
C PRO A 115 14.80 -24.07 -13.37
N VAL A 116 15.42 -24.09 -14.55
CA VAL A 116 16.20 -25.20 -15.10
C VAL A 116 17.48 -24.64 -15.70
N ALA A 117 18.64 -25.17 -15.29
CA ALA A 117 19.93 -24.74 -15.82
C ALA A 117 20.11 -25.16 -17.29
N SER A 118 20.57 -24.25 -18.15
CA SER A 118 20.83 -24.54 -19.57
C SER A 118 22.16 -25.26 -19.79
N TYR A 119 23.03 -25.29 -18.79
CA TYR A 119 24.43 -25.74 -18.84
C TYR A 119 25.29 -24.97 -19.86
N ARG A 120 24.83 -23.84 -20.39
CA ARG A 120 25.64 -23.02 -21.28
C ARG A 120 26.69 -22.27 -20.47
N GLY A 121 27.95 -22.51 -20.83
CA GLY A 121 29.10 -21.92 -20.15
C GLY A 121 30.03 -21.18 -21.08
N GLN A 122 30.84 -20.32 -20.48
CA GLN A 122 32.01 -19.71 -21.09
C GLN A 122 33.19 -19.78 -20.11
N HIS A 123 34.41 -19.67 -20.64
CA HIS A 123 35.63 -19.65 -19.85
C HIS A 123 36.41 -18.35 -20.04
N LEU A 124 36.99 -17.83 -18.97
CA LEU A 124 37.97 -16.75 -18.98
C LEU A 124 39.29 -17.22 -18.37
N ARG A 125 40.38 -16.98 -19.10
CA ARG A 125 41.73 -17.28 -18.62
C ARG A 125 42.33 -16.05 -17.96
N PHE A 126 43.08 -16.26 -16.90
CA PHE A 126 43.80 -15.22 -16.19
C PHE A 126 45.08 -15.75 -15.58
N ASP A 127 46.01 -14.85 -15.29
CA ASP A 127 47.33 -15.21 -14.77
C ASP A 127 47.59 -14.52 -13.42
N ILE A 128 48.22 -15.25 -12.52
CA ILE A 128 48.88 -14.70 -11.33
C ILE A 128 50.38 -14.76 -11.59
N ASP A 129 51.03 -13.60 -11.53
CA ASP A 129 52.44 -13.50 -11.86
C ASP A 129 53.34 -14.29 -10.88
N ALA A 130 54.56 -14.55 -11.33
CA ALA A 130 55.54 -15.31 -10.57
C ALA A 130 55.86 -14.71 -9.20
N ALA A 131 55.78 -13.38 -9.05
CA ALA A 131 56.12 -12.72 -7.80
C ALA A 131 55.04 -12.97 -6.75
N LEU A 132 53.76 -12.79 -7.12
CA LEU A 132 52.63 -13.09 -6.25
C LEU A 132 52.56 -14.59 -5.94
N HIS A 133 52.74 -15.48 -6.93
CA HIS A 133 52.75 -16.93 -6.71
C HIS A 133 53.79 -17.35 -5.66
N ARG A 134 55.03 -16.82 -5.72
CA ARG A 134 56.06 -17.08 -4.70
C ARG A 134 55.68 -16.56 -3.31
N GLN A 135 55.04 -15.40 -3.23
CA GLN A 135 54.56 -14.85 -1.95
C GLN A 135 53.47 -15.74 -1.36
N LEU A 136 52.53 -16.21 -2.17
CA LEU A 136 51.48 -17.13 -1.74
C LEU A 136 52.05 -18.48 -1.26
N LEU A 137 53.04 -19.04 -1.97
CA LEU A 137 53.72 -20.26 -1.53
C LEU A 137 54.46 -20.06 -0.20
N THR A 138 55.11 -18.90 -0.01
CA THR A 138 55.78 -18.55 1.25
C THR A 138 54.76 -18.43 2.39
N LEU A 139 53.61 -17.81 2.14
CA LEU A 139 52.53 -17.69 3.11
C LEU A 139 51.96 -19.07 3.47
N ALA A 140 51.68 -19.91 2.47
CA ALA A 140 51.19 -21.27 2.66
C ALA A 140 52.15 -22.09 3.53
N GLN A 141 53.45 -22.03 3.22
CA GLN A 141 54.49 -22.70 4.00
C GLN A 141 54.56 -22.20 5.45
N ARG A 142 54.47 -20.88 5.67
CA ARG A 142 54.53 -20.27 7.00
C ARG A 142 53.39 -20.73 7.92
N HIS A 143 52.20 -20.94 7.38
CA HIS A 143 51.03 -21.39 8.15
C HIS A 143 50.81 -22.92 8.07
N GLY A 144 51.69 -23.64 7.36
CA GLY A 144 51.63 -25.09 7.19
C GLY A 144 50.37 -25.55 6.46
N VAL A 145 49.92 -24.77 5.49
CA VAL A 145 48.77 -25.09 4.62
C VAL A 145 49.26 -25.34 3.19
N THR A 146 48.45 -26.01 2.38
CA THR A 146 48.74 -26.17 0.95
C THR A 146 48.36 -24.90 0.18
N LEU A 147 48.87 -24.75 -1.06
CA LEU A 147 48.40 -23.68 -1.95
C LEU A 147 46.89 -23.79 -2.21
N PHE A 148 46.36 -25.02 -2.30
CA PHE A 148 44.93 -25.28 -2.44
C PHE A 148 44.13 -24.71 -1.27
N MET A 149 44.50 -25.02 -0.01
CA MET A 149 43.84 -24.49 1.19
C MET A 149 43.86 -22.95 1.22
N LEU A 150 44.96 -22.34 0.76
CA LEU A 150 45.05 -20.88 0.64
C LEU A 150 44.06 -20.34 -0.39
N LEU A 151 44.00 -20.93 -1.58
CA LEU A 151 43.07 -20.53 -2.65
C LEU A 151 41.61 -20.73 -2.22
N GLN A 152 41.31 -21.80 -1.46
CA GLN A 152 40.00 -22.02 -0.85
C GLN A 152 39.64 -20.92 0.14
N ALA A 153 40.54 -20.57 1.07
CA ALA A 153 40.31 -19.47 2.00
C ALA A 153 40.11 -18.12 1.29
N ALA A 154 40.88 -17.86 0.23
CA ALA A 154 40.73 -16.67 -0.59
C ALA A 154 39.38 -16.66 -1.33
N LEU A 155 38.96 -17.77 -1.92
CA LEU A 155 37.68 -17.87 -2.61
C LEU A 155 36.51 -17.72 -1.65
N ALA A 156 36.54 -18.38 -0.48
CA ALA A 156 35.53 -18.20 0.55
C ALA A 156 35.45 -16.75 1.04
N THR A 157 36.61 -16.10 1.26
CA THR A 157 36.68 -14.68 1.61
C THR A 157 36.04 -13.80 0.54
N LEU A 158 36.37 -14.02 -0.73
CA LEU A 158 35.79 -13.29 -1.86
C LEU A 158 34.27 -13.43 -1.87
N LEU A 159 33.75 -14.66 -1.78
CA LEU A 159 32.32 -14.93 -1.83
C LEU A 159 31.57 -14.32 -0.64
N THR A 160 32.11 -14.43 0.59
CA THR A 160 31.54 -13.77 1.77
C THR A 160 31.43 -12.26 1.57
N ARG A 161 32.47 -11.64 1.03
CA ARG A 161 32.51 -10.19 0.75
C ARG A 161 31.62 -9.75 -0.40
N LEU A 162 31.16 -10.70 -1.22
CA LEU A 162 30.19 -10.49 -2.30
C LEU A 162 28.76 -10.86 -1.88
N GLY A 163 28.51 -11.09 -0.59
CA GLY A 163 27.17 -11.30 -0.04
C GLY A 163 26.72 -12.77 0.02
N ALA A 164 27.61 -13.73 -0.21
CA ALA A 164 27.27 -15.16 -0.16
C ALA A 164 26.95 -15.70 1.25
N GLY A 165 27.08 -14.87 2.29
CA GLY A 165 27.00 -15.26 3.69
C GLY A 165 28.35 -15.65 4.27
N THR A 166 28.34 -16.20 5.49
CA THR A 166 29.57 -16.59 6.20
C THR A 166 29.84 -18.09 6.21
N ASP A 167 28.94 -18.88 5.64
CA ASP A 167 29.02 -20.34 5.60
C ASP A 167 29.07 -20.79 4.13
N ILE A 168 30.27 -21.10 3.64
CA ILE A 168 30.54 -21.21 2.21
C ILE A 168 30.90 -22.66 1.85
N PRO A 169 29.99 -23.42 1.20
CA PRO A 169 30.32 -24.72 0.62
C PRO A 169 31.05 -24.58 -0.72
N ILE A 170 32.22 -25.21 -0.82
CA ILE A 170 33.03 -25.27 -2.04
C ILE A 170 33.20 -26.73 -2.44
N GLY A 171 32.82 -27.09 -3.66
CA GLY A 171 33.14 -28.40 -4.21
C GLY A 171 34.61 -28.48 -4.58
N SER A 172 35.23 -29.64 -4.36
CA SER A 172 36.57 -29.89 -4.89
C SER A 172 36.76 -31.37 -5.27
N PRO A 173 37.34 -31.65 -6.46
CA PRO A 173 37.66 -33.01 -6.85
C PRO A 173 38.91 -33.50 -6.12
N ILE A 174 38.91 -34.78 -5.76
CA ILE A 174 40.08 -35.51 -5.26
C ILE A 174 40.37 -36.70 -6.18
N ALA A 175 41.65 -37.05 -6.32
CA ALA A 175 42.06 -38.10 -7.25
C ALA A 175 41.56 -39.50 -6.87
N GLY A 176 41.26 -39.75 -5.58
CA GLY A 176 40.80 -41.05 -5.07
C GLY A 176 41.81 -42.20 -5.21
N ARG A 177 43.09 -41.88 -5.46
CA ARG A 177 44.20 -42.85 -5.60
C ARG A 177 45.09 -42.81 -4.35
N THR A 178 44.64 -43.45 -3.29
CA THR A 178 45.34 -43.46 -1.99
C THR A 178 46.42 -44.56 -1.90
N ASP A 179 46.42 -45.52 -2.82
CA ASP A 179 47.41 -46.61 -2.93
C ASP A 179 48.18 -46.54 -4.25
N ALA A 180 49.51 -46.70 -4.19
CA ALA A 180 50.40 -46.65 -5.35
C ALA A 180 50.10 -47.73 -6.41
N ALA A 181 49.44 -48.83 -6.03
CA ALA A 181 48.97 -49.85 -6.97
C ALA A 181 47.95 -49.29 -7.99
N LEU A 182 47.32 -48.16 -7.68
CA LEU A 182 46.35 -47.50 -8.53
C LEU A 182 46.98 -46.50 -9.51
N ASP A 183 48.22 -46.06 -9.32
CA ASP A 183 48.82 -44.94 -10.08
C ASP A 183 48.79 -45.16 -11.60
N ASP A 184 49.06 -46.39 -12.04
CA ASP A 184 49.11 -46.76 -13.46
C ASP A 184 47.76 -47.23 -14.03
N LEU A 185 46.74 -47.40 -13.20
CA LEU A 185 45.45 -47.96 -13.59
C LEU A 185 44.54 -46.90 -14.23
N VAL A 186 44.06 -47.17 -15.45
CA VAL A 186 43.02 -46.34 -16.10
C VAL A 186 41.65 -46.74 -15.54
N GLY A 187 40.94 -45.79 -14.94
CA GLY A 187 39.64 -46.01 -14.29
C GLY A 187 39.07 -44.74 -13.66
N LEU A 188 37.85 -44.80 -13.14
CA LEU A 188 37.21 -43.66 -12.47
C LEU A 188 37.46 -43.74 -10.95
N PHE A 189 38.39 -42.94 -10.45
CA PHE A 189 38.71 -42.85 -9.02
C PHE A 189 38.33 -41.50 -8.42
N LEU A 190 38.17 -40.48 -9.29
CA LEU A 190 37.73 -39.15 -8.92
C LEU A 190 36.51 -39.18 -7.98
N ASN A 191 36.65 -38.59 -6.80
CA ASN A 191 35.53 -38.29 -5.92
C ASN A 191 35.42 -36.76 -5.72
N THR A 192 34.28 -36.27 -5.25
CA THR A 192 34.06 -34.85 -4.97
C THR A 192 33.79 -34.64 -3.50
N LEU A 193 34.56 -33.75 -2.87
CA LEU A 193 34.35 -33.34 -1.48
C LEU A 193 33.58 -32.02 -1.42
N VAL A 194 32.76 -31.86 -0.37
CA VAL A 194 32.11 -30.59 -0.04
C VAL A 194 32.87 -29.93 1.10
N LEU A 195 33.69 -28.94 0.76
CA LEU A 195 34.55 -28.23 1.70
C LEU A 195 33.79 -27.01 2.26
N ARG A 196 33.22 -27.18 3.45
CA ARG A 196 32.45 -26.14 4.15
C ARG A 196 33.40 -25.20 4.89
N THR A 197 33.44 -23.93 4.46
CA THR A 197 34.33 -22.91 5.04
C THR A 197 33.53 -21.88 5.85
N ASP A 198 33.81 -21.78 7.16
CA ASP A 198 33.18 -20.81 8.07
C ASP A 198 34.01 -19.53 8.23
N THR A 199 33.48 -18.43 7.71
CA THR A 199 34.05 -17.08 7.77
C THR A 199 33.40 -16.21 8.86
N SER A 200 32.55 -16.79 9.72
CA SER A 200 31.85 -16.06 10.77
C SER A 200 32.79 -15.47 11.82
N GLY A 201 32.37 -14.34 12.39
CA GLY A 201 33.14 -13.57 13.36
C GLY A 201 34.23 -12.68 12.76
N ASN A 202 34.27 -12.55 11.43
CA ASN A 202 35.22 -11.72 10.69
C ASN A 202 36.69 -11.99 11.10
N PRO A 203 37.19 -13.24 10.93
CA PRO A 203 38.53 -13.62 11.33
C PRO A 203 39.60 -12.87 10.52
N SER A 204 40.85 -12.84 11.02
CA SER A 204 41.99 -12.54 10.16
C SER A 204 42.16 -13.61 9.09
N PHE A 205 42.80 -13.27 7.97
CA PHE A 205 43.03 -14.27 6.92
C PHE A 205 43.88 -15.44 7.42
N GLU A 206 44.89 -15.21 8.25
CA GLU A 206 45.68 -16.27 8.88
C GLU A 206 44.85 -17.19 9.80
N ALA A 207 43.86 -16.64 10.51
CA ALA A 207 42.97 -17.45 11.35
C ALA A 207 42.01 -18.28 10.48
N LEU A 208 41.57 -17.75 9.34
CA LEU A 208 40.79 -18.49 8.37
C LEU A 208 41.61 -19.64 7.75
N LEU A 209 42.89 -19.44 7.44
CA LEU A 209 43.77 -20.51 6.97
C LEU A 209 43.89 -21.65 7.98
N ALA A 210 43.95 -21.33 9.28
CA ALA A 210 43.97 -22.35 10.33
C ALA A 210 42.66 -23.15 10.37
N ARG A 211 41.50 -22.50 10.23
CA ARG A 211 40.19 -23.16 10.14
C ARG A 211 40.12 -24.08 8.93
N VAL A 212 40.46 -23.57 7.73
CA VAL A 212 40.45 -24.33 6.48
C VAL A 212 41.35 -25.56 6.58
N ARG A 213 42.54 -25.41 7.17
CA ARG A 213 43.44 -26.55 7.39
C ARG A 213 42.80 -27.66 8.22
N GLU A 214 42.16 -27.31 9.32
CA GLU A 214 41.50 -28.27 10.21
C GLU A 214 40.34 -28.97 9.50
N THR A 215 39.48 -28.20 8.83
CA THR A 215 38.31 -28.74 8.13
C THR A 215 38.69 -29.61 6.93
N ASP A 216 39.69 -29.21 6.15
CA ASP A 216 40.11 -29.95 4.96
C ASP A 216 40.82 -31.25 5.34
N LEU A 217 41.67 -31.25 6.38
CA LEU A 217 42.30 -32.48 6.87
C LEU A 217 41.26 -33.47 7.39
N ALA A 218 40.26 -32.99 8.15
CA ALA A 218 39.15 -33.82 8.58
C ALA A 218 38.33 -34.34 7.39
N ALA A 219 38.08 -33.53 6.37
CA ALA A 219 37.40 -33.97 5.14
C ALA A 219 38.20 -35.06 4.39
N TYR A 220 39.53 -34.93 4.31
CA TYR A 220 40.39 -35.94 3.67
C TYR A 220 40.42 -37.27 4.43
N GLU A 221 40.27 -37.27 5.76
CA GLU A 221 40.13 -38.51 6.55
C GLU A 221 38.81 -39.26 6.27
N HIS A 222 37.82 -38.58 5.69
CA HIS A 222 36.48 -39.14 5.38
C HIS A 222 36.17 -39.08 3.87
N GLN A 223 37.20 -39.19 3.03
CA GLN A 223 37.12 -38.95 1.60
C GLN A 223 36.59 -40.12 0.76
N ASP A 224 36.42 -41.29 1.38
CA ASP A 224 36.12 -42.54 0.67
C ASP A 224 34.63 -42.70 0.33
N LEU A 225 33.75 -42.00 1.06
CA LEU A 225 32.30 -41.95 0.78
C LEU A 225 32.05 -41.29 -0.59
N PRO A 226 31.44 -42.00 -1.56
CA PRO A 226 31.11 -41.41 -2.86
C PRO A 226 30.14 -40.24 -2.73
N PHE A 227 30.38 -39.17 -3.49
CA PHE A 227 29.54 -37.97 -3.49
C PHE A 227 28.05 -38.27 -3.74
N GLU A 228 27.73 -39.18 -4.66
CA GLU A 228 26.35 -39.54 -4.99
C GLU A 228 25.63 -40.19 -3.80
N GLN A 229 26.33 -41.03 -3.03
CA GLN A 229 25.80 -41.62 -1.80
C GLN A 229 25.63 -40.56 -0.71
N LEU A 230 26.55 -39.60 -0.61
CA LEU A 230 26.42 -38.48 0.32
C LEU A 230 25.17 -37.65 0.01
N VAL A 231 24.89 -37.36 -1.26
CA VAL A 231 23.67 -36.66 -1.69
C VAL A 231 22.41 -37.47 -1.36
N GLU A 232 22.42 -38.79 -1.57
CA GLU A 232 21.28 -39.65 -1.19
C GLU A 232 21.02 -39.63 0.31
N VAL A 233 22.07 -39.69 1.13
CA VAL A 233 21.98 -39.74 2.59
C VAL A 233 21.54 -38.38 3.18
N LEU A 234 22.06 -37.27 2.66
CA LEU A 234 21.64 -35.93 3.09
C LEU A 234 20.26 -35.55 2.55
N ASN A 235 19.87 -36.16 1.43
CA ASN A 235 18.59 -35.94 0.74
C ASN A 235 18.19 -34.46 0.65
N PRO A 236 19.05 -33.57 0.10
CA PRO A 236 18.74 -32.15 -0.02
C PRO A 236 17.56 -31.92 -0.97
N THR A 237 16.93 -30.75 -0.87
CA THR A 237 15.85 -30.35 -1.79
C THR A 237 16.32 -30.46 -3.25
N ARG A 238 15.67 -31.33 -4.03
CA ARG A 238 16.04 -31.55 -5.43
C ARG A 238 15.66 -30.34 -6.28
N SER A 239 16.62 -29.82 -7.02
CA SER A 239 16.47 -28.67 -7.91
C SER A 239 17.10 -28.98 -9.26
N LEU A 240 16.46 -28.53 -10.35
CA LEU A 240 17.02 -28.57 -11.71
C LEU A 240 17.78 -27.28 -12.04
N ALA A 241 17.77 -26.30 -11.14
CA ALA A 241 18.32 -24.96 -11.35
C ALA A 241 19.78 -24.80 -10.91
N HIS A 242 20.29 -25.69 -10.06
CA HIS A 242 21.63 -25.64 -9.51
C HIS A 242 22.10 -27.02 -9.04
N HIS A 243 23.41 -27.17 -8.87
CA HIS A 243 24.02 -28.37 -8.32
C HIS A 243 23.68 -28.52 -6.80
N PRO A 244 23.45 -29.75 -6.31
CA PRO A 244 23.21 -30.00 -4.89
C PRO A 244 24.45 -29.72 -4.04
N LEU A 245 24.24 -29.30 -2.78
CA LEU A 245 25.24 -29.04 -1.74
C LEU A 245 26.21 -27.88 -1.97
N PHE A 246 26.61 -27.58 -3.21
CA PHE A 246 27.49 -26.44 -3.53
C PHE A 246 27.25 -25.94 -4.96
N GLN A 247 27.61 -24.68 -5.21
CA GLN A 247 27.47 -24.01 -6.51
C GLN A 247 28.80 -23.55 -7.12
N VAL A 248 29.86 -23.55 -6.31
CA VAL A 248 31.19 -23.11 -6.70
C VAL A 248 32.16 -24.27 -6.57
N MET A 249 32.91 -24.53 -7.63
CA MET A 249 33.95 -25.56 -7.68
C MET A 249 35.34 -24.90 -7.64
N LEU A 250 36.26 -25.49 -6.88
CA LEU A 250 37.67 -25.12 -6.86
C LEU A 250 38.54 -26.33 -7.20
N VAL A 251 39.39 -26.16 -8.22
CA VAL A 251 40.30 -27.19 -8.71
C VAL A 251 41.72 -26.65 -8.78
N LEU A 252 42.68 -27.38 -8.22
CA LEU A 252 44.11 -27.15 -8.44
C LEU A 252 44.68 -28.37 -9.19
N GLN A 253 45.00 -28.18 -10.47
CA GLN A 253 45.55 -29.20 -11.34
C GLN A 253 47.02 -29.44 -11.00
N ASN A 254 47.28 -30.52 -10.26
CA ASN A 254 48.62 -31.02 -9.91
C ASN A 254 48.95 -32.36 -10.60
N ASN A 255 48.10 -32.85 -11.50
CA ASN A 255 48.29 -34.11 -12.22
C ASN A 255 49.47 -34.03 -13.19
N ALA A 256 50.15 -35.17 -13.40
CA ALA A 256 51.18 -35.28 -14.43
C ALA A 256 50.59 -34.95 -15.81
N SER A 257 51.26 -34.05 -16.55
CA SER A 257 50.82 -33.68 -17.89
C SER A 257 50.83 -34.89 -18.82
N ALA A 258 49.69 -35.21 -19.43
CA ALA A 258 49.56 -36.27 -20.41
C ALA A 258 50.20 -35.87 -21.76
N SER A 259 51.54 -35.93 -21.84
CA SER A 259 52.25 -35.64 -23.09
C SER A 259 52.34 -36.91 -23.94
N LEU A 260 51.70 -36.90 -25.10
CA LEU A 260 51.82 -37.98 -26.07
C LEU A 260 53.07 -37.76 -26.93
N GLN A 261 54.16 -38.49 -26.66
CA GLN A 261 55.39 -38.41 -27.43
C GLN A 261 55.49 -39.61 -28.39
N LEU A 262 55.33 -39.35 -29.68
CA LEU A 262 55.39 -40.39 -30.72
C LEU A 262 56.68 -40.24 -31.54
N PRO A 263 57.55 -41.28 -31.62
CA PRO A 263 58.75 -41.23 -32.44
C PRO A 263 58.47 -40.82 -33.89
N GLY A 264 59.22 -39.85 -34.40
CA GLY A 264 59.07 -39.35 -35.78
C GLY A 264 57.92 -38.36 -36.00
N LEU A 265 57.18 -37.97 -34.95
CA LEU A 265 56.10 -36.98 -35.02
C LEU A 265 56.32 -35.86 -34.00
N GLN A 266 55.88 -34.65 -34.35
CA GLN A 266 55.71 -33.56 -33.40
C GLN A 266 54.26 -33.56 -32.94
N CYS A 267 54.04 -33.90 -31.68
CA CYS A 267 52.71 -33.95 -31.08
C CYS A 267 52.51 -32.71 -30.21
N THR A 268 51.41 -32.00 -30.44
CA THR A 268 50.95 -30.89 -29.61
C THR A 268 49.50 -31.13 -29.25
N GLN A 269 49.15 -30.88 -27.99
CA GLN A 269 47.77 -30.99 -27.54
C GLN A 269 47.00 -29.76 -28.02
N GLN A 270 45.88 -29.99 -28.71
CA GLN A 270 44.98 -28.92 -29.11
C GLN A 270 43.78 -28.89 -28.17
N ALA A 271 43.65 -27.81 -27.41
CA ALA A 271 42.48 -27.60 -26.56
C ALA A 271 41.27 -27.24 -27.44
N THR A 272 40.17 -27.98 -27.27
CA THR A 272 38.86 -27.61 -27.83
C THR A 272 38.04 -26.99 -26.71
N PRO A 273 37.69 -25.69 -26.79
CA PRO A 273 36.84 -25.08 -25.78
C PRO A 273 35.46 -25.74 -25.82
N LEU A 274 35.06 -26.34 -24.69
CA LEU A 274 33.69 -26.77 -24.49
C LEU A 274 32.89 -25.57 -23.99
N THR A 275 31.72 -25.31 -24.56
CA THR A 275 30.84 -24.20 -24.13
C THR A 275 29.81 -24.69 -23.11
N VAL A 276 30.29 -25.36 -22.06
CA VAL A 276 29.45 -26.02 -21.05
C VAL A 276 29.86 -25.52 -19.68
N ALA A 277 28.88 -25.18 -18.83
CA ALA A 277 29.09 -24.88 -17.42
C ALA A 277 28.32 -25.90 -16.59
N LYS A 278 29.04 -26.68 -15.77
CA LYS A 278 28.43 -27.68 -14.87
C LYS A 278 28.02 -27.09 -13.53
N PHE A 279 28.71 -26.03 -13.13
CA PHE A 279 28.50 -25.28 -11.89
C PHE A 279 28.22 -23.82 -12.23
N ASP A 280 27.79 -23.03 -11.25
CA ASP A 280 27.58 -21.61 -11.48
C ASP A 280 28.93 -20.92 -11.74
N LEU A 281 29.96 -21.30 -10.98
CA LEU A 281 31.35 -20.89 -11.13
C LEU A 281 32.28 -22.10 -10.88
N SER A 282 33.30 -22.30 -11.72
CA SER A 282 34.42 -23.22 -11.46
C SER A 282 35.74 -22.48 -11.65
N PHE A 283 36.55 -22.45 -10.58
CA PHE A 283 37.89 -21.89 -10.59
C PHE A 283 38.91 -23.01 -10.72
N ASP A 284 39.55 -23.09 -11.88
CA ASP A 284 40.60 -24.04 -12.16
C ASP A 284 41.96 -23.34 -12.15
N PHE A 285 42.90 -23.84 -11.36
CA PHE A 285 44.26 -23.33 -11.27
C PHE A 285 45.28 -24.40 -11.68
N SER A 286 46.34 -23.99 -12.35
CA SER A 286 47.48 -24.85 -12.70
C SER A 286 48.79 -24.11 -12.42
N GLU A 287 49.69 -24.74 -11.68
CA GLU A 287 51.03 -24.19 -11.47
C GLU A 287 51.87 -24.38 -12.73
N TRP A 288 52.66 -23.37 -13.08
CA TRP A 288 53.71 -23.55 -14.06
C TRP A 288 55.07 -23.24 -13.44
N LEU A 289 56.03 -24.10 -13.74
CA LEU A 289 57.41 -23.97 -13.26
C LEU A 289 58.29 -23.51 -14.41
N LEU A 290 59.33 -22.74 -14.09
CA LEU A 290 60.43 -22.48 -15.02
C LEU A 290 61.31 -23.73 -15.16
N GLU A 291 62.19 -23.76 -16.16
CA GLU A 291 63.07 -24.91 -16.45
C GLU A 291 63.97 -25.32 -15.27
N ASP A 292 64.28 -24.38 -14.38
CA ASP A 292 65.07 -24.61 -13.16
C ASP A 292 64.22 -25.08 -11.95
N GLY A 293 62.93 -25.32 -12.16
CA GLY A 293 61.98 -25.74 -11.12
C GLY A 293 61.46 -24.60 -10.24
N THR A 294 61.82 -23.35 -10.52
CA THR A 294 61.29 -22.21 -9.76
C THR A 294 59.84 -21.89 -10.16
N PRO A 295 59.00 -21.39 -9.22
CA PRO A 295 57.62 -21.01 -9.52
C PRO A 295 57.57 -19.87 -10.56
N GLY A 296 57.00 -20.17 -11.73
CA GLY A 296 56.90 -19.25 -12.86
C GLY A 296 55.59 -18.46 -12.90
N GLY A 297 54.59 -18.88 -12.13
CA GLY A 297 53.26 -18.27 -12.09
C GLY A 297 52.15 -19.32 -11.88
N LEU A 298 50.92 -18.84 -11.73
CA LEU A 298 49.72 -19.67 -11.66
C LEU A 298 48.80 -19.29 -12.82
N TYR A 299 48.48 -20.27 -13.67
CA TYR A 299 47.42 -20.15 -14.68
C TYR A 299 46.08 -20.37 -14.00
N GLY A 300 45.14 -19.46 -14.20
CA GLY A 300 43.76 -19.55 -13.75
C GLY A 300 42.79 -19.62 -14.93
N ASN A 301 41.72 -20.38 -14.76
CA ASN A 301 40.60 -20.46 -15.69
C ASN A 301 39.29 -20.43 -14.90
N LEU A 302 38.45 -19.45 -15.19
CA LEU A 302 37.11 -19.32 -14.63
C LEU A 302 36.09 -19.82 -15.65
N GLU A 303 35.45 -20.96 -15.38
CA GLU A 303 34.20 -21.37 -16.04
C GLU A 303 33.02 -20.71 -15.32
N PHE A 304 32.07 -20.17 -16.06
CA PHE A 304 30.87 -19.56 -15.49
C PHE A 304 29.61 -19.84 -16.34
N ALA A 305 28.47 -19.94 -15.65
CA ALA A 305 27.17 -20.13 -16.29
C ALA A 305 26.66 -18.83 -16.93
N LEU A 306 26.39 -18.86 -18.24
CA LEU A 306 25.85 -17.71 -18.99
C LEU A 306 24.42 -17.35 -18.58
N ASP A 307 23.71 -18.29 -17.95
CA ASP A 307 22.39 -18.04 -17.37
C ASP A 307 22.45 -16.99 -16.24
N LEU A 308 23.61 -16.84 -15.58
CA LEU A 308 23.77 -16.01 -14.38
C LEU A 308 24.73 -14.83 -14.56
N PHE A 309 25.84 -15.04 -15.28
CA PHE A 309 26.93 -14.07 -15.37
C PHE A 309 27.16 -13.60 -16.81
N SER A 310 27.44 -12.31 -16.97
CA SER A 310 28.07 -11.75 -18.15
C SER A 310 29.59 -11.98 -18.10
N THR A 311 30.24 -11.86 -19.26
CA THR A 311 31.71 -11.91 -19.35
C THR A 311 32.37 -10.81 -18.51
N ASP A 312 31.76 -9.62 -18.45
CA ASP A 312 32.31 -8.49 -17.68
C ASP A 312 32.21 -8.73 -16.18
N ALA A 313 31.11 -9.32 -15.70
CA ALA A 313 30.98 -9.72 -14.30
C ALA A 313 31.98 -10.82 -13.92
N ALA A 314 32.16 -11.83 -14.78
CA ALA A 314 33.15 -12.88 -14.58
C ALA A 314 34.58 -12.31 -14.55
N GLN A 315 34.90 -11.36 -15.43
CA GLN A 315 36.19 -10.65 -15.41
C GLN A 315 36.38 -9.85 -14.11
N THR A 316 35.32 -9.18 -13.64
CA THR A 316 35.35 -8.44 -12.37
C THR A 316 35.63 -9.35 -11.18
N LEU A 317 35.06 -10.56 -11.15
CA LEU A 317 35.36 -11.56 -10.11
C LEU A 317 36.84 -11.97 -10.11
N ILE A 318 37.43 -12.17 -11.29
CA ILE A 318 38.86 -12.47 -11.44
C ILE A 318 39.71 -11.32 -10.89
N ASP A 319 39.40 -10.08 -11.25
CA ASP A 319 40.19 -8.92 -10.84
C ASP A 319 40.10 -8.70 -9.32
N ARG A 320 38.93 -8.91 -8.72
CA ARG A 320 38.74 -8.90 -7.26
C ARG A 320 39.51 -10.02 -6.57
N LEU A 321 39.52 -11.24 -7.12
CA LEU A 321 40.30 -12.35 -6.60
C LEU A 321 41.81 -12.03 -6.61
N ARG A 322 42.32 -11.44 -7.70
CA ARG A 322 43.73 -11.04 -7.81
C ARG A 322 44.10 -9.97 -6.78
N ARG A 323 43.27 -8.94 -6.59
CA ARG A 323 43.46 -7.91 -5.57
C ARG A 323 43.45 -8.49 -4.15
N LEU A 324 42.51 -9.40 -3.87
CA LEU A 324 42.42 -10.12 -2.62
C LEU A 324 43.69 -10.92 -2.35
N LEU A 325 44.14 -11.74 -3.31
CA LEU A 325 45.36 -12.55 -3.20
C LEU A 325 46.60 -11.68 -2.96
N ALA A 326 46.74 -10.56 -3.66
CA ALA A 326 47.82 -9.61 -3.44
C ALA A 326 47.78 -8.99 -2.03
N THR A 327 46.59 -8.67 -1.53
CA THR A 327 46.42 -8.10 -0.19
C THR A 327 46.80 -9.11 0.88
N VAL A 328 46.27 -10.32 0.85
CA VAL A 328 46.56 -11.34 1.87
C VAL A 328 48.00 -11.86 1.83
N ALA A 329 48.65 -11.80 0.65
CA ALA A 329 50.07 -12.10 0.52
C ALA A 329 50.97 -11.08 1.25
N THR A 330 50.49 -9.85 1.43
CA THR A 330 51.24 -8.75 2.08
C THR A 330 50.87 -8.58 3.56
N ASP A 331 49.58 -8.64 3.90
CA ASP A 331 49.09 -8.51 5.28
C ASP A 331 48.03 -9.58 5.63
N PRO A 332 48.45 -10.82 5.96
CA PRO A 332 47.53 -11.89 6.32
C PRO A 332 46.87 -11.71 7.71
N ALA A 333 47.32 -10.75 8.52
CA ALA A 333 46.75 -10.47 9.84
C ALA A 333 45.48 -9.61 9.75
N GLN A 334 45.21 -8.99 8.59
CA GLN A 334 44.03 -8.18 8.36
C GLN A 334 42.74 -9.02 8.47
N PRO A 335 41.69 -8.51 9.16
CA PRO A 335 40.35 -9.12 9.14
C PRO A 335 39.79 -9.20 7.72
N ILE A 336 39.19 -10.33 7.36
CA ILE A 336 38.69 -10.57 5.99
C ILE A 336 37.64 -9.55 5.55
N GLY A 337 36.85 -9.01 6.48
CA GLY A 337 35.86 -7.94 6.29
C GLY A 337 36.48 -6.57 5.99
N ALA A 338 37.76 -6.37 6.29
CA ALA A 338 38.47 -5.12 6.09
C ALA A 338 39.23 -5.04 4.76
N ILE A 339 39.35 -6.16 4.03
CA ILE A 339 40.10 -6.20 2.77
C ILE A 339 39.35 -5.40 1.70
N ASP A 340 39.99 -4.47 1.01
CA ASP A 340 39.28 -3.74 -0.04
C ASP A 340 39.19 -4.58 -1.32
N LEU A 341 37.97 -4.75 -1.83
CA LEU A 341 37.74 -5.46 -3.10
C LEU A 341 37.59 -4.49 -4.27
N LEU A 342 37.23 -3.25 -3.99
CA LEU A 342 37.02 -2.23 -4.99
C LEU A 342 38.36 -1.67 -5.45
N ASP A 343 38.48 -1.38 -6.72
CA ASP A 343 39.57 -0.52 -7.19
C ASP A 343 39.23 0.98 -7.05
N ASP A 344 40.23 1.82 -7.31
CA ASP A 344 40.09 3.27 -7.21
C ASP A 344 39.00 3.82 -8.15
N ALA A 345 38.77 3.18 -9.30
CA ALA A 345 37.75 3.61 -10.26
C ALA A 345 36.34 3.28 -9.74
N GLU A 346 36.14 2.08 -9.18
CA GLU A 346 34.89 1.69 -8.51
C GLU A 346 34.57 2.64 -7.35
N HIS A 347 35.56 2.98 -6.51
CA HIS A 347 35.38 3.97 -5.44
C HIS A 347 35.00 5.36 -5.97
N GLN A 348 35.72 5.86 -6.98
CA GLN A 348 35.41 7.14 -7.60
C GLN A 348 34.00 7.15 -8.23
N GLN A 349 33.56 6.04 -8.80
CA GLN A 349 32.22 5.91 -9.37
C GLN A 349 31.14 6.02 -8.30
N LEU A 350 31.29 5.32 -7.16
CA LEU A 350 30.36 5.40 -6.03
C LEU A 350 30.31 6.82 -5.42
N LEU A 351 31.44 7.52 -5.39
CA LEU A 351 31.51 8.92 -4.97
C LEU A 351 30.84 9.85 -5.99
N ALA A 352 31.03 9.60 -7.29
CA ALA A 352 30.44 10.40 -8.37
C ALA A 352 28.91 10.33 -8.36
N TRP A 353 28.33 9.15 -8.14
CA TRP A 353 26.87 8.99 -7.99
C TRP A 353 26.30 9.72 -6.77
N ASN A 354 27.14 9.96 -5.75
CA ASN A 354 26.79 10.71 -4.55
C ASN A 354 27.15 12.21 -4.63
N ASN A 355 27.67 12.68 -5.75
CA ASN A 355 27.97 14.10 -5.96
C ASN A 355 26.70 14.89 -6.33
N THR A 356 25.80 15.01 -5.37
CA THR A 356 24.47 15.63 -5.55
C THR A 356 24.39 17.05 -5.00
N ALA A 357 25.53 17.66 -4.66
CA ALA A 357 25.58 18.99 -4.06
C ALA A 357 24.97 20.04 -5.00
N GLN A 358 23.95 20.75 -4.51
CA GLN A 358 23.27 21.80 -5.26
C GLN A 358 22.95 22.99 -4.34
N PRO A 359 23.17 24.24 -4.80
CA PRO A 359 22.81 25.41 -4.01
C PRO A 359 21.28 25.51 -3.91
N ILE A 360 20.77 25.64 -2.69
CA ILE A 360 19.35 25.88 -2.42
C ILE A 360 19.16 27.25 -1.75
N PRO A 361 18.03 27.94 -1.98
CA PRO A 361 17.72 29.18 -1.29
C PRO A 361 17.78 28.99 0.22
N ALA A 362 18.49 29.87 0.93
CA ALA A 362 18.56 29.88 2.39
C ALA A 362 17.29 30.49 3.02
N LEU A 363 16.12 30.04 2.56
CA LEU A 363 14.81 30.53 2.95
C LEU A 363 14.04 29.46 3.70
N THR A 364 12.98 29.87 4.39
CA THR A 364 12.06 28.96 5.07
C THR A 364 10.79 28.79 4.24
N LEU A 365 10.07 27.70 4.48
CA LEU A 365 8.82 27.41 3.80
C LEU A 365 7.80 28.57 3.81
N PRO A 366 7.50 29.23 4.95
CA PRO A 366 6.56 30.36 4.95
C PRO A 366 7.06 31.53 4.12
N THR A 367 8.37 31.81 4.10
CA THR A 367 8.94 32.88 3.27
C THR A 367 8.78 32.61 1.78
N LEU A 368 8.97 31.36 1.34
CA LEU A 368 8.76 30.97 -0.07
C LEU A 368 7.29 31.12 -0.47
N PHE A 369 6.37 30.68 0.39
CA PHE A 369 4.94 30.86 0.15
C PHE A 369 4.56 32.34 0.05
N GLU A 370 5.07 33.19 0.95
CA GLU A 370 4.82 34.64 0.93
C GLU A 370 5.33 35.32 -0.34
N GLN A 371 6.48 34.88 -0.86
CA GLN A 371 6.99 35.35 -2.15
C GLN A 371 6.06 34.95 -3.30
N GLN A 372 5.52 33.73 -3.28
CA GLN A 372 4.56 33.29 -4.30
C GLN A 372 3.23 34.07 -4.23
N VAL A 373 2.73 34.33 -3.01
CA VAL A 373 1.53 35.16 -2.80
C VAL A 373 1.72 36.55 -3.42
N ALA A 374 2.90 37.16 -3.27
CA ALA A 374 3.20 38.45 -3.87
C ALA A 374 3.29 38.40 -5.42
N ARG A 375 3.61 37.25 -6.00
CA ARG A 375 3.73 37.05 -7.45
C ARG A 375 2.38 36.84 -8.13
N THR A 376 1.49 36.06 -7.53
CA THR A 376 0.19 35.67 -8.11
C THR A 376 -0.96 35.81 -7.10
N PRO A 377 -1.26 37.03 -6.62
CA PRO A 377 -2.15 37.25 -5.48
C PRO A 377 -3.61 36.78 -5.71
N ASP A 378 -4.09 36.92 -6.94
CA ASP A 378 -5.48 36.65 -7.32
C ASP A 378 -5.69 35.23 -7.88
N ALA A 379 -4.61 34.47 -8.11
CA ALA A 379 -4.70 33.09 -8.56
C ALA A 379 -5.32 32.22 -7.46
N ILE A 380 -6.02 31.16 -7.86
CA ILE A 380 -6.61 30.19 -6.92
C ILE A 380 -5.49 29.33 -6.34
N ALA A 381 -5.33 29.38 -5.02
CA ALA A 381 -4.33 28.61 -4.29
C ALA A 381 -4.86 27.25 -3.85
N ALA A 382 -6.06 27.23 -3.24
CA ALA A 382 -6.64 26.03 -2.67
C ALA A 382 -8.13 25.91 -2.97
N VAL A 383 -8.57 24.70 -3.28
CA VAL A 383 -9.97 24.34 -3.54
C VAL A 383 -10.32 23.14 -2.69
N PHE A 384 -11.46 23.21 -2.00
CA PHE A 384 -12.06 22.05 -1.33
C PHE A 384 -13.30 21.61 -2.09
N GLU A 385 -13.37 20.32 -2.40
CA GLU A 385 -14.52 19.74 -3.09
C GLU A 385 -15.67 19.49 -2.09
N ASP A 386 -16.73 20.28 -2.22
CA ASP A 386 -18.04 20.01 -1.60
C ASP A 386 -19.13 20.36 -2.62
N GLN A 387 -20.01 19.41 -2.94
CA GLN A 387 -21.10 19.61 -3.90
C GLN A 387 -22.29 20.36 -3.27
N ALA A 388 -22.37 20.47 -1.93
CA ALA A 388 -23.47 21.10 -1.19
C ALA A 388 -23.19 22.58 -0.83
N LEU A 389 -21.93 23.01 -0.88
CA LEU A 389 -21.50 24.38 -0.64
C LEU A 389 -20.79 24.83 -1.91
N GLU A 390 -21.21 25.93 -2.57
CA GLU A 390 -20.50 26.47 -3.73
C GLU A 390 -18.98 26.41 -3.50
N ASN A 391 -18.28 25.60 -4.31
CA ASN A 391 -16.86 25.25 -4.17
C ASN A 391 -16.07 26.28 -3.35
N GLN A 392 -15.70 25.95 -2.12
CA GLN A 392 -14.90 26.88 -1.33
C GLN A 392 -13.51 26.98 -1.97
N ARG A 393 -13.21 28.15 -2.53
CA ARG A 393 -11.94 28.46 -3.21
C ARG A 393 -11.29 29.62 -2.48
N LEU A 394 -9.98 29.50 -2.23
CA LEU A 394 -9.17 30.59 -1.69
C LEU A 394 -8.14 31.01 -2.73
N SER A 395 -8.09 32.31 -3.02
CA SER A 395 -6.94 32.88 -3.71
C SER A 395 -5.69 32.85 -2.82
N TYR A 396 -4.51 33.01 -3.42
CA TYR A 396 -3.26 33.14 -2.67
C TYR A 396 -3.33 34.22 -1.59
N THR A 397 -3.93 35.38 -1.91
CA THR A 397 -4.11 36.48 -0.96
C THR A 397 -5.05 36.11 0.19
N GLN A 398 -6.17 35.45 -0.12
CA GLN A 398 -7.15 35.04 0.89
C GLN A 398 -6.57 33.99 1.84
N LEU A 399 -5.93 32.95 1.28
CA LEU A 399 -5.26 31.91 2.05
C LEU A 399 -4.17 32.50 2.96
N ASN A 400 -3.34 33.40 2.41
CA ASN A 400 -2.28 34.07 3.18
C ASN A 400 -2.86 34.93 4.31
N ALA A 401 -3.90 35.72 4.05
CA ALA A 401 -4.52 36.57 5.06
C ALA A 401 -5.16 35.76 6.20
N GLN A 402 -5.83 34.65 5.89
CA GLN A 402 -6.41 33.75 6.90
C GLN A 402 -5.30 33.08 7.73
N ALA A 403 -4.25 32.57 7.09
CA ALA A 403 -3.11 31.97 7.78
C ALA A 403 -2.37 32.99 8.66
N ASN A 404 -2.22 34.24 8.21
CA ASN A 404 -1.59 35.31 8.98
C ASN A 404 -2.38 35.66 10.24
N ARG A 405 -3.71 35.79 10.14
CA ARG A 405 -4.59 36.04 11.30
C ARG A 405 -4.41 34.97 12.38
N LEU A 406 -4.42 33.71 11.96
CA LEU A 406 -4.21 32.59 12.87
C LEU A 406 -2.76 32.54 13.40
N ALA A 407 -1.77 32.85 12.57
CA ALA A 407 -0.36 32.91 13.01
C ALA A 407 -0.15 33.95 14.11
N HIS A 408 -0.72 35.16 13.98
CA HIS A 408 -0.65 36.19 15.02
C HIS A 408 -1.35 35.74 16.31
N ALA A 409 -2.52 35.11 16.20
CA ALA A 409 -3.21 34.56 17.36
C ALA A 409 -2.40 33.45 18.07
N LEU A 410 -1.66 32.63 17.32
CA LEU A 410 -0.75 31.61 17.87
C LEU A 410 0.48 32.25 18.53
N ILE A 411 1.07 33.28 17.92
CA ILE A 411 2.22 34.02 18.48
C ILE A 411 1.85 34.62 19.83
N ASP A 412 0.69 35.27 19.94
CA ASP A 412 0.16 35.80 21.19
C ASP A 412 -0.06 34.72 22.27
N GLN A 413 -0.29 33.47 21.87
CA GLN A 413 -0.42 32.32 22.77
C GLN A 413 0.94 31.67 23.11
N GLY A 414 2.05 32.27 22.65
CA GLY A 414 3.39 31.79 22.93
C GLY A 414 3.91 30.75 21.96
N VAL A 415 3.29 30.59 20.78
CA VAL A 415 3.85 29.75 19.71
C VAL A 415 4.98 30.51 19.01
N GLY A 416 6.11 29.83 18.84
CA GLY A 416 7.23 30.33 18.05
C GLY A 416 8.21 29.21 17.71
N PRO A 417 9.41 29.54 17.22
CA PRO A 417 10.44 28.54 16.96
C PRO A 417 10.70 27.57 18.11
N GLU A 418 10.95 26.30 17.76
CA GLU A 418 11.09 25.15 18.67
C GLU A 418 9.81 24.76 19.43
N THR A 419 8.65 25.32 19.06
CA THR A 419 7.35 24.97 19.67
C THR A 419 6.55 24.09 18.73
N LEU A 420 5.88 23.06 19.27
CA LEU A 420 4.98 22.19 18.51
C LEU A 420 3.53 22.64 18.68
N VAL A 421 2.76 22.61 17.59
CA VAL A 421 1.30 22.79 17.60
C VAL A 421 0.67 21.56 16.99
N ALA A 422 -0.17 20.87 17.75
CA ALA A 422 -0.91 19.73 17.22
C ALA A 422 -2.08 20.22 16.35
N VAL A 423 -2.37 19.53 15.26
CA VAL A 423 -3.44 19.88 14.31
C VAL A 423 -4.34 18.67 14.12
N ALA A 424 -5.56 18.75 14.66
CA ALA A 424 -6.58 17.72 14.61
C ALA A 424 -7.79 18.24 13.81
N LEU A 425 -7.61 18.31 12.48
CA LEU A 425 -8.60 18.80 11.52
C LEU A 425 -8.72 17.80 10.36
N PRO A 426 -9.95 17.52 9.87
CA PRO A 426 -10.13 16.75 8.65
C PRO A 426 -9.61 17.55 7.44
N ARG A 427 -9.49 16.89 6.29
CA ARG A 427 -9.19 17.59 5.03
C ARG A 427 -10.24 18.66 4.77
N SER A 428 -9.80 19.91 4.74
CA SER A 428 -10.59 21.12 4.54
C SER A 428 -9.66 22.30 4.27
N LEU A 429 -10.22 23.47 3.92
CA LEU A 429 -9.43 24.70 3.84
C LEU A 429 -8.86 25.13 5.20
N ASP A 430 -9.57 24.85 6.29
CA ASP A 430 -9.09 25.13 7.65
C ASP A 430 -7.80 24.37 7.95
N LEU A 431 -7.65 23.14 7.44
CA LEU A 431 -6.43 22.36 7.61
C LEU A 431 -5.23 23.09 6.99
N ILE A 432 -5.31 23.51 5.71
CA ILE A 432 -4.17 24.18 5.06
C ILE A 432 -3.89 25.56 5.69
N VAL A 433 -4.93 26.28 6.10
CA VAL A 433 -4.79 27.54 6.86
C VAL A 433 -4.05 27.29 8.17
N ALA A 434 -4.41 26.25 8.92
CA ALA A 434 -3.78 25.89 10.19
C ALA A 434 -2.30 25.50 10.01
N LEU A 435 -1.98 24.66 9.02
CA LEU A 435 -0.60 24.25 8.74
C LEU A 435 0.27 25.46 8.40
N LEU A 436 -0.18 26.35 7.50
CA LEU A 436 0.54 27.57 7.15
C LEU A 436 0.67 28.53 8.34
N ALA A 437 -0.38 28.67 9.15
CA ALA A 437 -0.36 29.54 10.32
C ALA A 437 0.67 29.11 11.37
N VAL A 438 0.78 27.81 11.65
CA VAL A 438 1.78 27.26 12.57
C VAL A 438 3.19 27.56 12.05
N LEU A 439 3.45 27.31 10.77
CA LEU A 439 4.75 27.59 10.16
C LEU A 439 5.08 29.09 10.15
N LYS A 440 4.09 29.95 9.88
CA LYS A 440 4.24 31.42 9.90
C LYS A 440 4.47 31.97 11.29
N ALA A 441 3.87 31.38 12.33
CA ALA A 441 4.19 31.66 13.73
C ALA A 441 5.62 31.23 14.08
N GLY A 442 6.20 30.34 13.27
CA GLY A 442 7.54 29.78 13.44
C GLY A 442 7.56 28.46 14.20
N GLY A 443 6.40 27.92 14.57
CA GLY A 443 6.27 26.59 15.18
C GLY A 443 6.33 25.46 14.15
N ALA A 444 6.40 24.23 14.64
CA ALA A 444 6.24 23.03 13.82
C ALA A 444 4.88 22.38 14.07
N TYR A 445 4.21 21.93 13.01
CA TYR A 445 2.93 21.26 13.17
C TYR A 445 3.13 19.76 13.46
N LEU A 446 2.24 19.22 14.29
CA LEU A 446 2.10 17.80 14.58
C LEU A 446 0.70 17.37 14.11
N PRO A 447 0.57 16.71 12.95
CA PRO A 447 -0.73 16.28 12.47
C PRO A 447 -1.26 15.14 13.35
N LEU A 448 -2.50 15.27 13.82
CA LEU A 448 -3.23 14.23 14.54
C LEU A 448 -4.34 13.70 13.64
N ASP A 449 -4.26 12.41 13.35
CA ASP A 449 -5.31 11.70 12.63
C ASP A 449 -6.47 11.42 13.59
N THR A 450 -7.63 12.02 13.34
CA THR A 450 -8.79 11.91 14.23
C THR A 450 -9.41 10.52 14.25
N ASP A 451 -9.01 9.65 13.32
CA ASP A 451 -9.45 8.26 13.26
C ASP A 451 -8.57 7.34 14.12
N TYR A 452 -7.46 7.85 14.66
CA TYR A 452 -6.63 7.06 15.57
C TYR A 452 -7.32 6.85 16.92
N PRO A 453 -7.05 5.71 17.59
CA PRO A 453 -7.59 5.45 18.91
C PRO A 453 -7.17 6.53 19.92
N ALA A 454 -8.05 6.86 20.87
CA ALA A 454 -7.81 7.90 21.85
C ALA A 454 -6.53 7.68 22.68
N GLU A 455 -6.19 6.42 23.01
CA GLU A 455 -4.95 6.09 23.72
C GLU A 455 -3.71 6.46 22.90
N ARG A 456 -3.74 6.26 21.59
CA ARG A 456 -2.64 6.61 20.69
C ARG A 456 -2.48 8.13 20.58
N LEU A 457 -3.59 8.85 20.44
CA LEU A 457 -3.59 10.31 20.41
C LEU A 457 -3.08 10.90 21.73
N ALA A 458 -3.49 10.33 22.86
CA ALA A 458 -3.02 10.74 24.19
C ALA A 458 -1.51 10.55 24.31
N PHE A 459 -0.99 9.38 23.90
CA PHE A 459 0.44 9.12 23.88
C PHE A 459 1.22 10.14 23.03
N MET A 460 0.74 10.43 21.81
CA MET A 460 1.38 11.40 20.92
C MET A 460 1.43 12.79 21.55
N LEU A 461 0.33 13.24 22.17
CA LEU A 461 0.27 14.52 22.86
C LEU A 461 1.18 14.57 24.09
N ASP A 462 1.25 13.49 24.88
CA ASP A 462 2.09 13.41 26.08
C ASP A 462 3.59 13.38 25.75
N ASP A 463 3.97 12.69 24.67
CA ASP A 463 5.35 12.58 24.18
C ASP A 463 5.79 13.87 23.49
N ALA A 464 4.91 14.53 22.72
CA ALA A 464 5.22 15.76 21.98
C ALA A 464 5.09 17.04 22.80
N ARG A 465 4.17 17.08 23.78
CA ARG A 465 3.84 18.26 24.60
C ARG A 465 3.63 19.54 23.77
N PRO A 466 2.66 19.55 22.83
CA PRO A 466 2.40 20.74 22.02
C PRO A 466 1.87 21.90 22.87
N ALA A 467 2.09 23.13 22.42
CA ALA A 467 1.58 24.33 23.09
C ALA A 467 0.05 24.38 23.09
N CYS A 468 -0.57 23.93 21.99
CA CYS A 468 -2.00 23.74 21.87
C CYS A 468 -2.34 22.71 20.78
N VAL A 469 -3.60 22.30 20.75
CA VAL A 469 -4.21 21.49 19.68
C VAL A 469 -5.21 22.36 18.92
N LEU A 470 -4.94 22.60 17.63
CA LEU A 470 -5.88 23.25 16.71
C LEU A 470 -6.93 22.25 16.26
N THR A 471 -8.19 22.57 16.49
CA THR A 471 -9.31 21.66 16.18
C THR A 471 -10.62 22.41 15.96
N ARG A 472 -11.73 21.69 15.87
CA ARG A 472 -13.11 22.22 15.81
C ARG A 472 -13.95 21.64 16.94
N ALA A 473 -15.06 22.27 17.29
CA ALA A 473 -15.86 21.90 18.46
C ALA A 473 -16.43 20.48 18.38
N ASP A 474 -16.80 20.02 17.18
CA ASP A 474 -17.29 18.67 16.89
C ASP A 474 -16.21 17.58 17.06
N ILE A 475 -14.95 17.94 16.85
CA ILE A 475 -13.79 17.03 16.99
C ILE A 475 -13.24 17.07 18.42
N ALA A 476 -13.26 18.24 19.06
CA ALA A 476 -12.72 18.46 20.40
C ALA A 476 -13.26 17.47 21.44
N THR A 477 -14.52 17.04 21.30
CA THR A 477 -15.17 16.06 22.18
C THR A 477 -14.56 14.66 22.12
N ARG A 478 -13.88 14.32 21.02
CA ARG A 478 -13.25 13.01 20.77
C ARG A 478 -11.76 12.99 21.10
N LEU A 479 -11.16 14.16 21.34
CA LEU A 479 -9.73 14.30 21.62
C LEU A 479 -9.45 14.14 23.12
N PRO A 480 -8.33 13.51 23.50
CA PRO A 480 -7.92 13.44 24.89
C PRO A 480 -7.56 14.85 25.42
N HIS A 481 -8.02 15.16 26.64
CA HIS A 481 -7.80 16.46 27.29
C HIS A 481 -6.42 16.58 27.95
N THR A 482 -5.34 16.23 27.23
CA THR A 482 -3.96 16.27 27.75
C THR A 482 -3.19 17.53 27.34
N ALA A 483 -3.73 18.34 26.42
CA ALA A 483 -3.15 19.60 25.96
C ALA A 483 -4.22 20.70 25.78
N PRO A 484 -3.86 22.00 25.84
CA PRO A 484 -4.81 23.09 25.61
C PRO A 484 -5.44 23.02 24.21
N LEU A 485 -6.77 23.14 24.12
CA LEU A 485 -7.50 23.13 22.86
C LEU A 485 -7.74 24.55 22.35
N LEU A 486 -7.50 24.80 21.07
CA LEU A 486 -7.93 26.00 20.36
C LEU A 486 -8.90 25.58 19.25
N SER A 487 -10.20 25.71 19.52
CA SER A 487 -11.25 25.44 18.54
C SER A 487 -11.41 26.66 17.61
N LEU A 488 -11.28 26.42 16.29
CA LEU A 488 -11.31 27.45 15.26
C LEU A 488 -12.71 28.04 15.04
N ASP A 489 -13.73 27.25 15.34
CA ASP A 489 -15.15 27.58 15.23
C ASP A 489 -15.76 28.12 16.55
N HIS A 490 -14.96 28.23 17.62
CA HIS A 490 -15.42 28.87 18.86
C HIS A 490 -15.69 30.37 18.61
N PRO A 491 -16.82 30.94 19.07
CA PRO A 491 -17.18 32.34 18.83
C PRO A 491 -16.09 33.35 19.21
N ASP A 492 -15.42 33.14 20.36
CA ASP A 492 -14.31 34.00 20.80
C ASP A 492 -13.09 33.90 19.89
N THR A 493 -12.79 32.70 19.37
CA THR A 493 -11.69 32.50 18.43
C THR A 493 -12.00 33.22 17.12
N ILE A 494 -13.22 33.05 16.59
CA ILE A 494 -13.68 33.73 15.37
C ILE A 494 -13.58 35.26 15.54
N ALA A 495 -14.12 35.81 16.63
CA ALA A 495 -14.09 37.24 16.92
C ALA A 495 -12.65 37.78 17.01
N ARG A 496 -11.74 37.01 17.64
CA ARG A 496 -10.32 37.34 17.72
C ARG A 496 -9.65 37.33 16.35
N LEU A 497 -9.88 36.29 15.55
CA LEU A 497 -9.28 36.17 14.21
C LEU A 497 -9.75 37.27 13.26
N GLN A 498 -11.01 37.72 13.37
CA GLN A 498 -11.56 38.84 12.59
C GLN A 498 -10.82 40.17 12.84
N HIS A 499 -10.28 40.37 14.05
CA HIS A 499 -9.52 41.57 14.42
C HIS A 499 -8.00 41.38 14.36
N ALA A 500 -7.52 40.14 14.16
CA ALA A 500 -6.10 39.85 14.04
C ALA A 500 -5.48 40.47 12.78
N PRO A 501 -4.19 40.82 12.78
CA PRO A 501 -3.53 41.38 11.61
C PRO A 501 -3.50 40.41 10.42
N THR A 502 -3.55 40.95 9.20
CA THR A 502 -3.48 40.18 7.95
C THR A 502 -2.11 40.20 7.29
N HIS A 503 -1.16 41.00 7.79
CA HIS A 503 0.20 41.05 7.26
C HIS A 503 1.02 39.85 7.73
N ASN A 504 2.04 39.48 6.96
CA ASN A 504 2.94 38.38 7.29
C ASN A 504 3.67 38.68 8.61
N PRO A 505 3.72 37.74 9.58
CA PRO A 505 4.46 37.96 10.82
C PRO A 505 5.95 38.25 10.55
N ALA A 506 6.46 39.35 11.09
CA ALA A 506 7.87 39.69 11.06
C ALA A 506 8.64 38.96 12.18
N ASP A 507 9.95 38.81 12.03
CA ASP A 507 10.80 38.21 13.08
C ASP A 507 10.78 39.01 14.40
N THR A 508 10.45 40.30 14.36
CA THR A 508 10.27 41.14 15.54
C THR A 508 8.96 40.88 16.28
N GLU A 509 7.97 40.28 15.61
CA GLU A 509 6.68 39.91 16.20
C GLU A 509 6.72 38.49 16.76
N ARG A 510 7.54 37.60 16.18
CA ARG A 510 7.77 36.24 16.71
C ARG A 510 8.56 36.27 18.03
N LEU A 511 8.41 35.20 18.82
CA LEU A 511 9.20 35.00 20.05
C LEU A 511 10.72 34.98 19.82
N ARG A 512 11.15 34.56 18.62
CA ARG A 512 12.53 34.60 18.14
C ARG A 512 12.54 34.47 16.61
N PRO A 513 13.63 34.89 15.92
CA PRO A 513 13.74 34.78 14.47
C PRO A 513 13.60 33.32 13.99
N LEU A 514 12.84 33.11 12.91
CA LEU A 514 12.70 31.79 12.30
C LEU A 514 13.94 31.46 11.47
N GLN A 515 14.53 30.28 11.69
CA GLN A 515 15.72 29.81 11.00
C GLN A 515 15.42 28.51 10.25
N ARG A 516 16.17 28.26 9.18
CA ARG A 516 16.02 27.07 8.31
C ARG A 516 16.21 25.73 9.03
N LEU A 517 17.01 25.69 10.10
CA LEU A 517 17.23 24.48 10.87
C LEU A 517 16.11 24.17 11.86
N HIS A 518 15.19 25.11 12.13
CA HIS A 518 14.02 24.87 12.98
C HIS A 518 13.12 23.80 12.38
N PRO A 519 12.42 23.00 13.22
CA PRO A 519 11.49 22.00 12.73
C PRO A 519 10.34 22.68 11.98
N ALA A 520 9.94 22.10 10.85
CA ALA A 520 8.73 22.48 10.11
C ALA A 520 7.55 21.58 10.52
N TYR A 521 7.81 20.29 10.70
CA TYR A 521 6.80 19.33 11.14
C TYR A 521 7.40 18.21 11.98
N VAL A 522 6.53 17.57 12.77
CA VAL A 522 6.81 16.32 13.47
C VAL A 522 5.75 15.31 13.08
N ILE A 523 6.14 14.24 12.41
CA ILE A 523 5.25 13.13 12.08
C ILE A 523 5.64 11.90 12.89
N TYR A 524 4.65 11.24 13.49
CA TYR A 524 4.87 10.00 14.25
C TYR A 524 4.85 8.80 13.32
N THR A 525 5.83 7.92 13.47
CA THR A 525 5.89 6.62 12.80
C THR A 525 5.85 5.48 13.83
N SER A 526 5.52 4.26 13.40
CA SER A 526 5.61 3.06 14.24
C SER A 526 7.06 2.84 14.70
N GLY A 527 7.23 2.35 15.94
CA GLY A 527 8.57 2.16 16.54
C GLY A 527 8.87 0.70 16.84
N SER A 528 10.11 0.28 16.57
CA SER A 528 10.60 -1.09 16.81
C SER A 528 10.54 -1.55 18.28
N THR A 529 10.44 -0.61 19.23
CA THR A 529 10.26 -0.88 20.67
C THR A 529 8.79 -0.98 21.10
N GLY A 530 7.86 -0.94 20.14
CA GLY A 530 6.42 -1.03 20.36
C GLY A 530 5.72 0.27 20.75
N ARG A 531 6.39 1.42 20.62
CA ARG A 531 5.77 2.76 20.82
C ARG A 531 6.04 3.67 19.62
N PRO A 532 5.06 4.49 19.20
CA PRO A 532 5.27 5.47 18.14
C PRO A 532 6.42 6.44 18.44
N LYS A 533 7.13 6.88 17.39
CA LYS A 533 8.29 7.80 17.49
C LYS A 533 8.07 9.03 16.61
N GLY A 534 8.18 10.23 17.20
CA GLY A 534 8.07 11.50 16.48
C GLY A 534 9.35 11.86 15.73
N VAL A 535 9.22 12.26 14.46
CA VAL A 535 10.36 12.60 13.59
C VAL A 535 10.35 14.09 13.24
N PRO A 536 11.14 14.94 13.93
CA PRO A 536 11.27 16.37 13.63
C PRO A 536 12.09 16.63 12.36
N ASN A 537 11.40 16.98 11.27
CA ASN A 537 12.01 17.41 10.02
C ASN A 537 12.10 18.94 9.94
N THR A 538 13.19 19.43 9.35
CA THR A 538 13.53 20.86 9.34
C THR A 538 13.00 21.58 8.11
N HIS A 539 12.88 22.91 8.16
CA HIS A 539 12.62 23.70 6.95
C HIS A 539 13.68 23.47 5.87
N GLU A 540 14.95 23.35 6.25
CA GLU A 540 16.05 23.15 5.29
C GLU A 540 15.91 21.84 4.51
N GLY A 541 15.63 20.73 5.20
CA GLY A 541 15.41 19.43 4.56
C GLY A 541 14.20 19.45 3.62
N LEU A 542 13.10 20.08 4.06
CA LEU A 542 11.90 20.21 3.24
C LEU A 542 12.11 21.10 2.01
N VAL A 543 12.73 22.27 2.18
CA VAL A 543 13.01 23.19 1.06
C VAL A 543 13.95 22.53 0.04
N ASN A 544 14.96 21.79 0.50
CA ASN A 544 15.82 20.99 -0.39
C ASN A 544 15.00 20.00 -1.24
N ARG A 545 14.12 19.24 -0.58
CA ARG A 545 13.27 18.24 -1.23
C ARG A 545 12.30 18.86 -2.24
N LEU A 546 11.68 20.00 -1.93
CA LEU A 546 10.74 20.68 -2.81
C LEU A 546 11.45 21.38 -3.99
N ALA A 547 12.60 22.00 -3.75
CA ALA A 547 13.40 22.63 -4.82
C ALA A 547 13.89 21.58 -5.84
N TRP A 548 14.35 20.42 -5.37
CA TRP A 548 14.67 19.29 -6.25
C TRP A 548 13.44 18.83 -7.03
N MET A 549 12.28 18.69 -6.37
CA MET A 549 11.04 18.26 -7.01
C MET A 549 10.62 19.19 -8.13
N GLN A 550 10.73 20.50 -7.87
CA GLN A 550 10.42 21.52 -8.86
C GLN A 550 11.39 21.45 -10.06
N HIS A 551 12.68 21.24 -9.82
CA HIS A 551 13.64 21.06 -10.90
C HIS A 551 13.37 19.79 -11.73
N ALA A 552 13.08 18.67 -11.07
CA ALA A 552 12.89 17.38 -11.72
C ALA A 552 11.57 17.30 -12.52
N TYR A 553 10.51 17.94 -12.04
CA TYR A 553 9.15 17.75 -12.58
C TYR A 553 8.48 19.01 -13.13
N GLY A 554 9.02 20.19 -12.83
CA GLY A 554 8.62 21.48 -13.42
C GLY A 554 7.14 21.80 -13.26
N LEU A 555 6.63 21.89 -12.03
CA LEU A 555 5.25 22.29 -11.78
C LEU A 555 4.99 23.71 -12.33
N GLN A 556 3.86 23.89 -12.99
CA GLN A 556 3.43 25.14 -13.61
C GLN A 556 2.18 25.69 -12.92
N HIS A 557 1.90 26.97 -13.14
CA HIS A 557 0.73 27.66 -12.60
C HIS A 557 -0.63 27.09 -13.05
N ASP A 558 -0.68 26.39 -14.19
CA ASP A 558 -1.89 25.72 -14.69
C ASP A 558 -2.04 24.27 -14.17
N ASP A 559 -1.10 23.81 -13.34
CA ASP A 559 -1.18 22.48 -12.75
C ASP A 559 -2.13 22.43 -11.55
N VAL A 560 -2.80 21.28 -11.42
CA VAL A 560 -3.67 20.96 -10.30
C VAL A 560 -3.10 19.75 -9.58
N VAL A 561 -2.65 19.96 -8.35
CA VAL A 561 -2.11 18.91 -7.47
C VAL A 561 -3.22 18.41 -6.57
N LEU A 562 -3.48 17.09 -6.62
CA LEU A 562 -4.48 16.46 -5.76
C LEU A 562 -3.87 16.10 -4.39
N GLN A 563 -4.41 16.70 -3.35
CA GLN A 563 -4.13 16.38 -1.96
C GLN A 563 -5.11 15.32 -1.49
N LYS A 564 -4.63 14.07 -1.41
CA LYS A 564 -5.43 12.93 -0.95
C LYS A 564 -4.78 12.17 0.20
N THR A 565 -3.48 12.33 0.37
CA THR A 565 -2.71 11.59 1.37
C THR A 565 -3.03 12.13 2.77
N PRO A 566 -3.30 11.27 3.77
CA PRO A 566 -3.53 11.72 5.14
C PRO A 566 -2.39 12.62 5.65
N SER A 567 -2.72 13.68 6.40
CA SER A 567 -1.73 14.63 6.93
C SER A 567 -0.77 13.99 7.93
N SER A 568 -1.14 12.85 8.52
CA SER A 568 -0.31 12.00 9.37
C SER A 568 0.80 11.25 8.62
N PHE A 569 0.83 11.32 7.29
CA PHE A 569 1.86 10.72 6.44
C PHE A 569 2.66 11.81 5.70
N ASP A 570 3.99 11.67 5.67
CA ASP A 570 4.92 12.71 5.22
C ASP A 570 4.86 13.01 3.72
N VAL A 571 4.41 12.07 2.90
CA VAL A 571 4.10 12.33 1.48
C VAL A 571 3.09 13.48 1.31
N SER A 572 2.12 13.63 2.24
CA SER A 572 1.16 14.75 2.18
C SER A 572 1.84 16.12 2.21
N VAL A 573 3.05 16.22 2.78
CA VAL A 573 3.76 17.49 2.95
C VAL A 573 4.08 18.12 1.59
N TRP A 574 4.56 17.35 0.61
CA TRP A 574 4.79 17.94 -0.72
C TRP A 574 3.48 18.16 -1.47
N GLU A 575 2.44 17.34 -1.24
CA GLU A 575 1.10 17.60 -1.81
C GLU A 575 0.59 18.97 -1.35
N PHE A 576 0.73 19.30 -0.07
CA PHE A 576 0.31 20.59 0.49
C PHE A 576 1.13 21.75 -0.04
N PHE A 577 2.47 21.65 0.03
CA PHE A 577 3.30 22.85 -0.11
C PHE A 577 3.87 23.04 -1.51
N TRP A 578 4.22 21.99 -2.25
CA TRP A 578 4.78 22.15 -3.60
C TRP A 578 3.92 23.04 -4.52
N PRO A 579 2.59 22.82 -4.67
CA PRO A 579 1.78 23.71 -5.50
C PRO A 579 1.77 25.14 -5.01
N LEU A 580 1.71 25.35 -3.69
CA LEU A 580 1.65 26.67 -3.07
C LEU A 580 2.94 27.48 -3.18
N LEU A 581 4.08 26.83 -3.45
CA LEU A 581 5.34 27.53 -3.68
C LEU A 581 5.52 27.97 -5.14
N GLU A 582 4.82 27.33 -6.08
CA GLU A 582 5.03 27.48 -7.53
C GLU A 582 3.86 28.18 -8.24
N GLY A 583 2.80 28.56 -7.50
CA GLY A 583 1.64 29.25 -8.07
C GLY A 583 0.59 28.33 -8.67
N ALA A 584 0.72 27.01 -8.45
CA ALA A 584 -0.23 26.01 -8.91
C ALA A 584 -1.43 25.90 -7.94
N GLN A 585 -2.44 25.13 -8.34
CA GLN A 585 -3.65 24.91 -7.54
C GLN A 585 -3.54 23.63 -6.68
N LEU A 586 -3.82 23.76 -5.37
CA LEU A 586 -4.02 22.65 -4.44
C LEU A 586 -5.49 22.24 -4.44
N LEU A 587 -5.81 21.01 -4.83
CA LEU A 587 -7.15 20.45 -4.74
C LEU A 587 -7.24 19.45 -3.58
N LEU A 588 -8.04 19.76 -2.57
CA LEU A 588 -8.27 18.92 -1.41
C LEU A 588 -9.41 17.94 -1.69
N ALA A 589 -9.12 16.64 -1.74
CA ALA A 589 -10.17 15.62 -1.82
C ALA A 589 -10.96 15.54 -0.50
N LYS A 590 -12.24 15.14 -0.60
CA LYS A 590 -13.12 14.96 0.55
C LYS A 590 -12.56 13.91 1.52
N PRO A 591 -12.83 14.01 2.84
CA PRO A 591 -12.51 12.97 3.82
C PRO A 591 -12.92 11.57 3.33
N GLU A 592 -12.11 10.55 3.60
CA GLU A 592 -12.29 9.17 3.09
C GLU A 592 -12.28 8.94 1.57
N GLY A 593 -12.42 9.98 0.74
CA GLY A 593 -12.43 9.83 -0.72
C GLY A 593 -11.15 9.22 -1.31
N HIS A 594 -10.01 9.35 -0.63
CA HIS A 594 -8.73 8.76 -1.07
C HIS A 594 -8.74 7.22 -1.14
N ARG A 595 -9.75 6.56 -0.55
CA ARG A 595 -9.92 5.10 -0.53
C ARG A 595 -10.85 4.57 -1.62
N ASP A 596 -11.56 5.45 -2.33
CA ASP A 596 -12.56 5.11 -3.35
C ASP A 596 -11.99 5.40 -4.76
N PRO A 597 -11.55 4.36 -5.50
CA PRO A 597 -11.04 4.52 -6.86
C PRO A 597 -12.01 5.23 -7.82
N ALA A 598 -13.32 4.97 -7.74
CA ALA A 598 -14.29 5.55 -8.66
C ALA A 598 -14.55 7.03 -8.37
N TYR A 599 -14.54 7.42 -7.10
CA TYR A 599 -14.52 8.83 -6.74
C TYR A 599 -13.25 9.51 -7.25
N LEU A 600 -12.08 8.88 -7.12
CA LEU A 600 -10.83 9.46 -7.61
C LEU A 600 -10.82 9.64 -9.14
N THR A 601 -11.31 8.67 -9.91
CA THR A 601 -11.39 8.82 -11.37
C THR A 601 -12.36 9.94 -11.77
N ALA A 602 -13.50 10.08 -11.11
CA ALA A 602 -14.43 11.18 -11.32
C ALA A 602 -13.77 12.53 -11.00
N LEU A 603 -13.17 12.66 -9.82
CA LEU A 603 -12.53 13.88 -9.37
C LEU A 603 -11.38 14.32 -10.30
N ILE A 604 -10.53 13.38 -10.71
CA ILE A 604 -9.40 13.63 -11.61
C ILE A 604 -9.89 14.20 -12.94
N ARG A 605 -11.00 13.68 -13.46
CA ARG A 605 -11.59 14.13 -14.73
C ARG A 605 -12.28 15.48 -14.59
N GLU A 606 -13.12 15.64 -13.56
CA GLU A 606 -13.94 16.84 -13.36
C GLU A 606 -13.10 18.07 -13.02
N GLN A 607 -12.03 17.89 -12.24
CA GLN A 607 -11.15 18.99 -11.80
C GLN A 607 -9.84 19.06 -12.59
N ALA A 608 -9.72 18.28 -13.67
CA ALA A 608 -8.54 18.23 -14.54
C ALA A 608 -7.21 18.10 -13.76
N VAL A 609 -7.17 17.19 -12.80
CA VAL A 609 -5.96 16.94 -11.98
C VAL A 609 -4.80 16.59 -12.89
N THR A 610 -3.64 17.23 -12.68
CA THR A 610 -2.44 16.99 -13.50
C THR A 610 -1.38 16.18 -12.76
N THR A 611 -1.37 16.26 -11.42
CA THR A 611 -0.32 15.66 -10.60
C THR A 611 -0.92 15.03 -9.35
N LEU A 612 -0.56 13.78 -9.08
CA LEU A 612 -0.95 13.07 -7.87
C LEU A 612 0.07 12.01 -7.47
N HIS A 613 -0.02 11.64 -6.20
CA HIS A 613 0.70 10.52 -5.62
C HIS A 613 -0.13 9.24 -5.65
N PHE A 614 0.50 8.07 -5.77
CA PHE A 614 -0.08 6.80 -5.34
C PHE A 614 0.90 6.01 -4.48
N VAL A 615 0.34 5.17 -3.62
CA VAL A 615 1.04 3.98 -3.15
C VAL A 615 0.77 2.86 -4.16
N PRO A 616 1.74 1.96 -4.48
CA PRO A 616 1.54 0.89 -5.47
C PRO A 616 0.24 0.10 -5.32
N SER A 617 -0.14 -0.31 -4.10
CA SER A 617 -1.41 -1.01 -3.84
C SER A 617 -2.65 -0.19 -4.27
N MET A 618 -2.65 1.12 -4.04
CA MET A 618 -3.76 2.00 -4.44
C MET A 618 -3.73 2.30 -5.94
N LEU A 619 -2.55 2.37 -6.55
CA LEU A 619 -2.40 2.51 -8.00
C LEU A 619 -3.01 1.30 -8.72
N GLU A 620 -2.76 0.10 -8.23
CA GLU A 620 -3.36 -1.11 -8.79
C GLU A 620 -4.89 -1.08 -8.70
N ALA A 621 -5.45 -0.76 -7.53
CA ALA A 621 -6.90 -0.62 -7.36
C ALA A 621 -7.49 0.48 -8.26
N PHE A 622 -6.78 1.59 -8.43
CA PHE A 622 -7.18 2.67 -9.34
C PHE A 622 -7.25 2.19 -10.80
N LEU A 623 -6.25 1.44 -11.27
CA LEU A 623 -6.20 0.89 -12.64
C LEU A 623 -7.19 -0.25 -12.89
N GLN A 624 -7.85 -0.77 -11.86
CA GLN A 624 -8.95 -1.73 -12.01
C GLN A 624 -10.29 -1.03 -12.32
N GLU A 625 -10.43 0.25 -12.00
CA GLU A 625 -11.64 1.00 -12.35
C GLU A 625 -11.67 1.30 -13.85
N PRO A 626 -12.76 0.94 -14.58
CA PRO A 626 -12.84 1.14 -16.03
C PRO A 626 -12.63 2.58 -16.47
N THR A 627 -13.14 3.54 -15.69
CA THR A 627 -13.03 4.99 -15.96
C THR A 627 -11.62 5.57 -15.72
N SER A 628 -10.67 4.78 -15.23
CA SER A 628 -9.29 5.23 -15.03
C SER A 628 -8.61 5.60 -16.36
N ALA A 629 -8.89 4.86 -17.44
CA ALA A 629 -8.38 5.16 -18.78
C ALA A 629 -8.78 6.56 -19.29
N ASP A 630 -9.89 7.13 -18.77
CA ASP A 630 -10.38 8.45 -19.15
C ASP A 630 -9.64 9.60 -18.41
N CYS A 631 -8.74 9.29 -17.48
CA CYS A 631 -7.97 10.26 -16.69
C CYS A 631 -6.81 10.90 -17.48
N THR A 632 -7.12 11.42 -18.66
CA THR A 632 -6.17 11.96 -19.64
C THR A 632 -5.55 13.31 -19.24
N GLY A 633 -6.08 13.98 -18.22
CA GLY A 633 -5.52 15.20 -17.65
C GLY A 633 -4.21 14.99 -16.88
N LEU A 634 -3.94 13.75 -16.46
CA LEU A 634 -2.75 13.39 -15.70
C LEU A 634 -1.47 13.63 -16.53
N ARG A 635 -0.57 14.45 -15.99
CA ARG A 635 0.76 14.72 -16.56
C ARG A 635 1.85 13.95 -15.81
N ARG A 636 1.70 13.76 -14.50
CA ARG A 636 2.70 13.15 -13.62
C ARG A 636 2.04 12.22 -12.60
N ILE A 637 2.48 10.97 -12.58
CA ILE A 637 2.06 9.99 -11.57
C ILE A 637 3.29 9.66 -10.72
N LEU A 638 3.25 10.05 -9.46
CA LEU A 638 4.32 9.81 -8.50
C LEU A 638 3.93 8.61 -7.65
N CYS A 639 4.83 7.66 -7.44
CA CYS A 639 4.55 6.44 -6.71
C CYS A 639 5.62 6.22 -5.63
N SER A 640 5.22 6.02 -4.38
CA SER A 640 6.15 5.71 -3.29
C SER A 640 5.46 5.04 -2.11
N GLY A 641 6.25 4.57 -1.14
CA GLY A 641 5.74 3.93 0.08
C GLY A 641 5.68 2.41 0.04
N GLU A 642 5.85 1.77 -1.13
CA GLU A 642 6.05 0.32 -1.29
C GLU A 642 6.99 0.03 -2.45
N ALA A 643 7.47 -1.21 -2.56
CA ALA A 643 8.16 -1.65 -3.76
C ALA A 643 7.17 -1.62 -4.94
N LEU A 644 7.56 -1.00 -6.05
CA LEU A 644 6.74 -0.88 -7.25
C LEU A 644 6.99 -2.08 -8.18
N PRO A 645 5.99 -2.95 -8.43
CA PRO A 645 6.16 -4.10 -9.32
C PRO A 645 6.33 -3.70 -10.78
N GLY A 646 7.18 -4.41 -11.52
CA GLY A 646 7.37 -4.19 -12.95
C GLY A 646 6.09 -4.38 -13.77
N ALA A 647 5.25 -5.35 -13.38
CA ALA A 647 3.95 -5.61 -13.99
C ALA A 647 2.96 -4.44 -13.78
N LEU A 648 2.97 -3.82 -12.59
CA LEU A 648 2.11 -2.66 -12.31
C LEU A 648 2.51 -1.44 -13.15
N ARG A 649 3.83 -1.19 -13.29
CA ARG A 649 4.34 -0.16 -14.21
C ARG A 649 3.89 -0.40 -15.64
N GLN A 650 3.95 -1.65 -16.13
CA GLN A 650 3.47 -1.98 -17.46
C GLN A 650 1.96 -1.69 -17.61
N ARG A 651 1.16 -2.06 -16.61
CA ARG A 651 -0.27 -1.78 -16.61
C ARG A 651 -0.61 -0.29 -16.61
N VAL A 652 0.17 0.56 -15.91
CA VAL A 652 0.03 2.02 -16.01
C VAL A 652 0.23 2.49 -17.45
N ARG A 653 1.22 1.93 -18.16
CA ARG A 653 1.46 2.28 -19.56
C ARG A 653 0.30 1.87 -20.45
N GLU A 654 -0.20 0.66 -20.28
CA GLU A 654 -1.32 0.12 -21.08
C GLU A 654 -2.62 0.91 -20.88
N VAL A 655 -2.90 1.40 -19.67
CA VAL A 655 -4.17 2.06 -19.33
C VAL A 655 -4.12 3.58 -19.48
N LEU A 656 -3.02 4.24 -19.05
CA LEU A 656 -2.93 5.70 -18.97
C LEU A 656 -1.94 6.31 -19.97
N ASP A 657 -0.92 5.54 -20.38
CA ASP A 657 0.20 6.01 -21.20
C ASP A 657 0.84 7.32 -20.68
N ARG A 658 1.07 7.40 -19.36
CA ARG A 658 1.65 8.58 -18.69
C ARG A 658 2.95 8.28 -17.96
N PRO A 659 3.83 9.30 -17.79
CA PRO A 659 5.05 9.17 -16.98
C PRO A 659 4.75 8.73 -15.55
N LEU A 660 5.35 7.60 -15.17
CA LEU A 660 5.33 7.05 -13.81
C LEU A 660 6.72 7.25 -13.18
N HIS A 661 6.74 7.84 -12.00
CA HIS A 661 7.95 8.08 -11.24
C HIS A 661 7.93 7.27 -9.94
N ASN A 662 8.92 6.42 -9.74
CA ASN A 662 9.09 5.69 -8.49
C ASN A 662 9.98 6.52 -7.56
N LEU A 663 9.49 6.89 -6.39
CA LEU A 663 10.25 7.60 -5.37
C LEU A 663 10.43 6.71 -4.16
N TYR A 664 11.49 6.98 -3.41
CA TYR A 664 11.77 6.26 -2.19
C TYR A 664 12.38 7.20 -1.16
N GLY A 665 11.88 7.12 0.07
CA GLY A 665 12.61 7.58 1.25
C GLY A 665 11.89 7.23 2.55
N PRO A 666 12.63 7.29 3.67
CA PRO A 666 12.06 7.22 5.00
C PRO A 666 11.73 8.62 5.55
N THR A 667 10.78 8.67 6.49
CA THR A 667 10.40 9.92 7.19
C THR A 667 11.57 10.61 7.88
N GLU A 668 12.57 9.84 8.31
CA GLU A 668 13.81 10.33 8.92
C GLU A 668 14.72 11.14 7.97
N ALA A 669 14.39 11.21 6.68
CA ALA A 669 15.17 11.91 5.66
C ALA A 669 14.31 12.84 4.75
N SER A 670 13.25 13.43 5.30
CA SER A 670 12.36 14.37 4.59
C SER A 670 11.71 13.81 3.33
N ILE A 671 10.78 12.85 3.53
CA ILE A 671 9.89 12.27 2.51
C ILE A 671 10.59 11.29 1.57
N ASP A 672 11.24 11.78 0.49
CA ASP A 672 11.90 10.93 -0.52
C ASP A 672 13.35 11.37 -0.70
N VAL A 673 14.26 10.41 -0.84
CA VAL A 673 15.71 10.59 -0.94
C VAL A 673 16.27 10.12 -2.28
N SER A 674 15.51 9.32 -3.02
CA SER A 674 15.83 8.88 -4.38
C SER A 674 14.62 8.87 -5.29
N ALA A 675 14.89 8.92 -6.59
CA ALA A 675 13.85 8.92 -7.61
C ALA A 675 14.29 8.19 -8.88
N TRP A 676 13.35 7.49 -9.49
CA TRP A 676 13.48 6.86 -10.79
C TRP A 676 12.32 7.24 -11.70
N ALA A 677 12.62 7.66 -12.93
CA ALA A 677 11.62 7.80 -13.98
C ALA A 677 11.50 6.45 -14.70
N CYS A 678 10.32 5.82 -14.64
CA CYS A 678 10.11 4.49 -15.19
C CYS A 678 10.30 4.50 -16.71
N GLN A 679 11.43 3.99 -17.21
CA GLN A 679 11.74 3.92 -18.64
C GLN A 679 11.08 2.72 -19.34
N ASP A 680 10.87 2.83 -20.65
CA ASP A 680 10.21 1.81 -21.49
C ASP A 680 11.07 0.57 -21.75
N ASN A 681 12.38 0.74 -21.75
CA ASN A 681 13.36 -0.30 -22.07
C ASN A 681 13.75 -1.18 -20.87
N ASP A 682 13.38 -0.78 -19.65
CA ASP A 682 13.66 -1.57 -18.45
C ASP A 682 12.64 -2.71 -18.35
N THR A 683 13.08 -3.96 -18.33
CA THR A 683 12.21 -5.16 -18.23
C THR A 683 12.34 -5.87 -16.89
N GLY A 684 12.95 -5.22 -15.89
CA GLY A 684 13.13 -5.78 -14.56
C GLY A 684 11.80 -6.14 -13.87
N VAL A 685 11.84 -7.21 -13.07
CA VAL A 685 10.68 -7.70 -12.28
C VAL A 685 10.26 -6.68 -11.21
N SER A 686 11.22 -5.95 -10.63
CA SER A 686 11.00 -4.84 -9.71
C SER A 686 11.53 -3.54 -10.31
N VAL A 687 10.82 -2.44 -10.05
CA VAL A 687 11.25 -1.11 -10.48
C VAL A 687 12.31 -0.56 -9.49
N PRO A 688 13.45 -0.01 -9.97
CA PRO A 688 14.46 0.64 -9.13
C PRO A 688 13.88 1.76 -8.27
N ILE A 689 14.49 1.98 -7.11
CA ILE A 689 14.25 3.18 -6.29
C ILE A 689 15.07 4.39 -6.80
N GLY A 690 15.98 4.16 -7.74
CA GLY A 690 16.63 5.19 -8.55
C GLY A 690 17.89 5.76 -7.96
N ALA A 691 18.18 7.02 -8.31
CA ALA A 691 19.39 7.74 -7.92
C ALA A 691 19.09 8.79 -6.83
N PRO A 692 20.08 9.20 -6.02
CA PRO A 692 19.89 10.20 -4.97
C PRO A 692 19.40 11.55 -5.50
N ILE A 693 18.54 12.21 -4.72
CA ILE A 693 18.12 13.59 -5.00
C ILE A 693 19.20 14.61 -4.57
N TRP A 694 18.95 15.90 -4.80
CA TRP A 694 19.88 16.96 -4.43
C TRP A 694 20.28 16.93 -2.95
N ASN A 695 21.55 17.24 -2.69
CA ASN A 695 22.17 17.32 -1.36
C ASN A 695 21.94 16.08 -0.50
N THR A 696 21.80 14.91 -1.14
CA THR A 696 21.55 13.62 -0.51
C THR A 696 22.55 12.60 -1.02
N GLN A 697 23.10 11.81 -0.11
CA GLN A 697 24.04 10.74 -0.42
C GLN A 697 23.44 9.41 0.03
N LEU A 698 23.55 8.39 -0.80
CA LEU A 698 23.08 7.04 -0.56
C LEU A 698 24.28 6.09 -0.60
N HIS A 699 24.43 5.33 0.48
CA HIS A 699 25.53 4.38 0.62
C HIS A 699 24.96 2.98 0.89
N VAL A 700 25.36 2.00 0.09
CA VAL A 700 25.07 0.58 0.36
C VAL A 700 26.29 0.03 1.08
N LEU A 701 26.12 -0.29 2.36
CA LEU A 701 27.22 -0.63 3.26
C LEU A 701 27.07 -2.02 3.87
N ASP A 702 28.20 -2.59 4.27
CA ASP A 702 28.26 -3.78 5.13
C ASP A 702 28.04 -3.43 6.62
N GLU A 703 28.05 -4.45 7.48
CA GLU A 703 27.91 -4.30 8.94
C GLU A 703 29.05 -3.51 9.62
N HIS A 704 30.10 -3.19 8.87
CA HIS A 704 31.26 -2.43 9.31
C HIS A 704 31.35 -1.04 8.66
N LEU A 705 30.25 -0.57 8.04
CA LEU A 705 30.14 0.73 7.37
C LEU A 705 31.08 0.90 6.16
N ARG A 706 31.46 -0.18 5.49
CA ARG A 706 32.26 -0.13 4.26
C ARG A 706 31.38 -0.20 3.01
N PRO A 707 31.71 0.55 1.94
CA PRO A 707 31.00 0.47 0.67
C PRO A 707 31.03 -0.95 0.10
N LEU A 708 29.87 -1.44 -0.31
CA LEU A 708 29.76 -2.71 -1.00
C LEU A 708 29.88 -2.53 -2.52
N PRO A 709 30.38 -3.55 -3.23
CA PRO A 709 30.47 -3.49 -4.67
C PRO A 709 29.11 -3.41 -5.38
N ILE A 710 29.13 -2.91 -6.62
CA ILE A 710 27.97 -2.93 -7.51
C ILE A 710 27.43 -4.38 -7.62
N GLY A 711 26.11 -4.52 -7.55
CA GLY A 711 25.38 -5.80 -7.56
C GLY A 711 25.30 -6.50 -6.20
N VAL A 712 26.08 -6.09 -5.19
CA VAL A 712 26.07 -6.72 -3.87
C VAL A 712 25.03 -6.07 -2.98
N VAL A 713 24.21 -6.90 -2.33
CA VAL A 713 23.16 -6.45 -1.41
C VAL A 713 23.77 -6.07 -0.06
N GLY A 714 23.40 -4.90 0.45
CA GLY A 714 23.72 -4.48 1.80
C GLY A 714 22.73 -3.48 2.35
N GLU A 715 23.05 -2.94 3.53
CA GLU A 715 22.17 -2.00 4.21
C GLU A 715 22.32 -0.59 3.62
N LEU A 716 21.19 0.08 3.38
CA LEU A 716 21.14 1.43 2.83
C LEU A 716 21.28 2.49 3.94
N TYR A 717 22.29 3.34 3.80
CA TYR A 717 22.54 4.51 4.65
C TYR A 717 22.32 5.79 3.86
N ILE A 718 21.71 6.77 4.52
CA ILE A 718 21.30 8.03 3.89
C ILE A 718 22.02 9.18 4.59
N ALA A 719 22.69 10.05 3.86
CA ALA A 719 23.34 11.25 4.39
C ALA A 719 22.86 12.51 3.66
N GLY A 720 23.11 13.68 4.26
CA GLY A 720 22.87 14.97 3.62
C GLY A 720 21.78 15.83 4.27
N THR A 721 21.33 16.85 3.55
CA THR A 721 20.51 17.95 4.07
C THR A 721 19.10 17.53 4.50
N GLY A 722 18.57 16.46 3.88
CA GLY A 722 17.22 15.95 4.17
C GLY A 722 17.06 15.29 5.54
N LEU A 723 18.16 14.99 6.25
CA LEU A 723 18.09 14.27 7.53
C LEU A 723 17.32 15.03 8.60
N ALA A 724 16.41 14.32 9.26
CA ALA A 724 15.74 14.77 10.47
C ALA A 724 16.75 15.05 11.58
N ARG A 725 16.34 15.83 12.58
CA ARG A 725 17.19 16.10 13.75
C ARG A 725 17.48 14.83 14.56
N GLY A 726 16.57 13.86 14.53
CA GLY A 726 16.62 12.61 15.26
C GLY A 726 15.20 12.15 15.56
N TYR A 727 15.01 11.47 16.69
CA TYR A 727 13.69 11.16 17.22
C TYR A 727 13.37 12.04 18.44
N LEU A 728 12.15 12.59 18.46
CA LEU A 728 11.68 13.48 19.51
C LEU A 728 11.78 12.78 20.88
N ASN A 729 12.46 13.39 21.85
CA ASN A 729 12.62 12.88 23.20
C ASN A 729 13.22 11.44 23.30
N ARG A 730 13.95 10.98 22.28
CA ARG A 730 14.57 9.64 22.22
C ARG A 730 16.06 9.68 21.83
N PRO A 731 16.96 10.21 22.67
CA PRO A 731 18.38 10.34 22.34
C PRO A 731 19.07 8.98 22.11
N GLY A 732 18.72 7.93 22.86
CA GLY A 732 19.29 6.59 22.68
C GLY A 732 19.00 6.00 21.31
N LEU A 733 17.71 5.95 20.93
CA LEU A 733 17.29 5.49 19.60
C LEU A 733 17.84 6.40 18.48
N THR A 734 17.95 7.70 18.74
CA THR A 734 18.58 8.64 17.80
C THR A 734 20.03 8.26 17.54
N ALA A 735 20.82 7.97 18.58
CA ALA A 735 22.23 7.61 18.43
C ALA A 735 22.43 6.25 17.73
N GLU A 736 21.48 5.32 17.89
CA GLU A 736 21.48 4.02 17.20
C GLU A 736 21.22 4.17 15.68
N ARG A 737 20.29 5.06 15.30
CA ARG A 737 19.83 5.19 13.90
C ARG A 737 20.45 6.34 13.13
N PHE A 738 20.91 7.40 13.78
CA PHE A 738 21.60 8.54 13.18
C PHE A 738 23.08 8.49 13.55
N VAL A 739 23.83 7.65 12.84
CA VAL A 739 25.25 7.36 13.09
C VAL A 739 26.18 8.38 12.45
N ALA A 740 27.47 8.34 12.77
CA ALA A 740 28.47 9.18 12.13
C ALA A 740 28.68 8.80 10.65
N ASN A 741 28.91 9.79 9.78
CA ASN A 741 29.31 9.55 8.40
C ASN A 741 30.84 9.36 8.29
N PRO A 742 31.36 8.15 8.02
CA PRO A 742 32.80 7.92 7.88
C PRO A 742 33.38 8.55 6.60
N PHE A 743 32.54 8.89 5.62
CA PHE A 743 32.95 9.46 4.34
C PHE A 743 33.06 10.99 4.38
N THR A 744 32.33 11.64 5.29
CA THR A 744 32.35 13.12 5.44
C THR A 744 32.43 13.52 6.92
N PRO A 745 33.60 13.99 7.41
CA PRO A 745 33.79 14.39 8.80
C PRO A 745 32.76 15.44 9.27
N GLY A 746 32.21 15.22 10.48
CA GLY A 746 31.23 16.12 11.10
C GLY A 746 29.78 15.95 10.62
N GLN A 747 29.53 15.08 9.64
CA GLN A 747 28.19 14.75 9.18
C GLN A 747 27.66 13.45 9.81
N ARG A 748 26.33 13.27 9.73
CA ARG A 748 25.62 12.07 10.17
C ARG A 748 25.08 11.30 8.96
N MET A 749 24.82 10.02 9.16
CA MET A 749 24.02 9.18 8.26
C MET A 749 22.85 8.58 9.03
N TYR A 750 21.72 8.40 8.36
CA TYR A 750 20.60 7.63 8.86
C TYR A 750 20.68 6.19 8.35
N ARG A 751 20.64 5.25 9.29
CA ARG A 751 20.62 3.80 9.08
C ARG A 751 19.18 3.33 8.82
N SER A 752 18.83 3.08 7.57
CA SER A 752 17.44 2.85 7.17
C SER A 752 16.87 1.48 7.60
N GLY A 753 17.73 0.47 7.73
CA GLY A 753 17.33 -0.94 7.86
C GLY A 753 16.79 -1.55 6.55
N ASP A 754 16.78 -0.79 5.45
CA ASP A 754 16.43 -1.28 4.12
C ASP A 754 17.66 -1.90 3.46
N LEU A 755 17.46 -3.02 2.77
CA LEU A 755 18.47 -3.69 1.95
C LEU A 755 18.37 -3.18 0.52
N ALA A 756 19.51 -2.88 -0.10
CA ALA A 756 19.58 -2.42 -1.47
C ALA A 756 20.88 -2.87 -2.15
N CYS A 757 20.93 -2.79 -3.47
CA CYS A 757 22.17 -2.93 -4.24
C CYS A 757 22.22 -1.91 -5.37
N TRP A 758 23.43 -1.53 -5.78
CA TRP A 758 23.65 -0.69 -6.95
C TRP A 758 23.58 -1.52 -8.23
N ARG A 759 22.88 -1.03 -9.25
CA ARG A 759 23.04 -1.45 -10.63
C ARG A 759 24.27 -0.78 -11.26
N ALA A 760 24.77 -1.35 -12.35
CA ALA A 760 25.91 -0.82 -13.10
C ALA A 760 25.66 0.58 -13.70
N ASP A 761 24.40 0.97 -13.90
CA ASP A 761 23.98 2.28 -14.42
C ASP A 761 23.79 3.34 -13.32
N GLY A 762 24.10 3.03 -12.05
CA GLY A 762 23.95 3.94 -10.93
C GLY A 762 22.53 4.11 -10.44
N GLN A 763 21.64 3.14 -10.72
CA GLN A 763 20.32 3.07 -10.08
C GLN A 763 20.34 2.08 -8.91
N LEU A 764 19.66 2.42 -7.81
CA LEU A 764 19.50 1.52 -6.67
C LEU A 764 18.29 0.62 -6.85
N GLU A 765 18.45 -0.67 -6.55
CA GLU A 765 17.37 -1.62 -6.37
C GLU A 765 17.09 -1.85 -4.89
N TYR A 766 15.82 -1.87 -4.51
CA TYR A 766 15.38 -2.25 -3.18
C TYR A 766 15.25 -3.78 -3.07
N GLN A 767 15.87 -4.37 -2.05
CA GLN A 767 15.99 -5.81 -1.84
C GLN A 767 15.28 -6.30 -0.55
N GLY A 768 14.47 -5.43 0.07
CA GLY A 768 13.73 -5.76 1.29
C GLY A 768 14.28 -5.05 2.53
N ARG A 769 14.11 -5.67 3.70
CA ARG A 769 14.55 -5.12 4.99
C ARG A 769 15.36 -6.14 5.77
N ILE A 770 16.27 -5.64 6.59
CA ILE A 770 17.05 -6.47 7.52
C ILE A 770 16.24 -6.86 8.77
N ASP A 771 15.27 -6.02 9.14
CA ASP A 771 14.41 -6.19 10.30
C ASP A 771 13.01 -6.72 9.92
N HIS A 772 12.17 -6.93 10.94
CA HIS A 772 10.81 -7.43 10.78
C HIS A 772 9.80 -6.35 10.39
N GLN A 773 10.26 -5.14 10.09
CA GLN A 773 9.37 -4.07 9.65
C GLN A 773 8.88 -4.37 8.24
N VAL A 774 7.62 -4.04 7.99
CA VAL A 774 6.96 -4.29 6.71
C VAL A 774 6.28 -3.03 6.23
N LYS A 775 6.22 -2.85 4.91
CA LYS A 775 5.39 -1.84 4.26
C LYS A 775 4.16 -2.55 3.70
N ILE A 776 2.98 -2.23 4.21
CA ILE A 776 1.71 -2.79 3.77
C ILE A 776 0.74 -1.65 3.48
N ARG A 777 0.29 -1.57 2.24
CA ARG A 777 -0.54 -0.50 1.68
C ARG A 777 0.04 0.90 1.92
N GLY A 778 1.37 0.99 1.86
CA GLY A 778 2.12 2.23 2.08
C GLY A 778 2.32 2.59 3.56
N PHE A 779 1.70 1.86 4.48
CA PHE A 779 1.94 2.04 5.92
C PHE A 779 3.19 1.28 6.35
N ARG A 780 4.05 2.00 7.06
CA ARG A 780 5.21 1.43 7.75
C ARG A 780 4.73 0.78 9.04
N ILE A 781 4.78 -0.55 9.11
CA ILE A 781 4.28 -1.34 10.23
C ILE A 781 5.45 -2.06 10.91
N GLU A 782 5.61 -1.82 12.21
CA GLU A 782 6.51 -2.56 13.08
C GLU A 782 5.73 -3.73 13.69
N LEU A 783 6.03 -4.95 13.26
CA LEU A 783 5.29 -6.14 13.73
C LEU A 783 5.43 -6.33 15.24
N GLY A 784 6.56 -5.91 15.83
CA GLY A 784 6.78 -5.91 17.28
C GLY A 784 5.81 -5.02 18.08
N GLU A 785 5.28 -3.94 17.50
CA GLU A 785 4.24 -3.11 18.15
C GLU A 785 2.93 -3.89 18.31
N ILE A 786 2.62 -4.74 17.34
CA ILE A 786 1.46 -5.62 17.34
C ILE A 786 1.68 -6.78 18.33
N GLU A 787 2.87 -7.40 18.32
CA GLU A 787 3.25 -8.45 19.26
C GLU A 787 3.19 -7.96 20.72
N ALA A 788 3.60 -6.71 20.98
CA ALA A 788 3.49 -6.08 22.28
C ALA A 788 2.03 -5.85 22.70
N ALA A 789 1.17 -5.41 21.77
CA ALA A 789 -0.26 -5.24 22.04
C ALA A 789 -0.96 -6.59 22.33
N LEU A 790 -0.62 -7.65 21.60
CA LEU A 790 -1.09 -9.02 21.83
C LEU A 790 -0.66 -9.55 23.20
N THR A 791 0.60 -9.28 23.59
CA THR A 791 1.13 -9.64 24.91
C THR A 791 0.31 -8.99 26.02
N GLN A 792 -0.01 -7.70 25.88
CA GLN A 792 -0.84 -6.98 26.85
C GLN A 792 -2.31 -7.42 26.85
N ALA A 793 -2.80 -7.99 25.74
CA ALA A 793 -4.12 -8.58 25.63
C ALA A 793 -4.22 -9.98 26.28
N GLY A 794 -3.14 -10.48 26.89
CA GLY A 794 -3.11 -11.77 27.59
C GLY A 794 -2.51 -12.92 26.77
N TYR A 795 -1.90 -12.64 25.62
CA TYR A 795 -1.26 -13.64 24.75
C TYR A 795 0.27 -13.45 24.73
N PRO A 796 1.00 -13.81 25.81
CA PRO A 796 2.44 -13.55 25.91
C PRO A 796 3.30 -14.40 24.96
N LEU A 797 2.77 -15.53 24.48
CA LEU A 797 3.38 -16.37 23.45
C LEU A 797 2.68 -16.10 22.13
N ASN A 798 3.22 -15.16 21.35
CA ASN A 798 2.69 -14.77 20.06
C ASN A 798 3.81 -14.46 19.07
N THR A 799 3.48 -14.43 17.78
CA THR A 799 4.31 -13.81 16.75
C THR A 799 3.44 -13.25 15.65
N VAL A 800 3.90 -12.19 14.99
CA VAL A 800 3.19 -11.55 13.89
C VAL A 800 4.09 -11.56 12.65
N ILE A 801 3.53 -11.90 11.49
CA ILE A 801 4.22 -11.86 10.20
C ILE A 801 3.37 -11.13 9.16
N ALA A 802 4.03 -10.57 8.15
CA ALA A 802 3.36 -10.22 6.90
C ALA A 802 3.39 -11.42 5.96
N ARG A 803 2.23 -11.85 5.46
CA ARG A 803 2.11 -12.97 4.53
C ARG A 803 1.27 -12.57 3.31
N ALA A 804 1.68 -12.99 2.12
CA ALA A 804 0.89 -12.82 0.90
C ALA A 804 -0.28 -13.82 0.91
N THR A 805 -1.48 -13.35 0.56
CA THR A 805 -2.66 -14.20 0.33
C THR A 805 -2.80 -14.54 -1.16
N GLY A 806 -3.79 -15.33 -1.57
CA GLY A 806 -3.98 -15.75 -2.97
C GLY A 806 -4.07 -14.63 -4.03
N SER A 807 -4.19 -13.37 -3.59
CA SER A 807 -4.18 -12.14 -4.39
C SER A 807 -2.80 -11.46 -4.50
N ASP A 808 -1.71 -12.09 -4.05
CA ASP A 808 -0.32 -11.56 -3.98
C ASP A 808 -0.13 -10.31 -3.09
N GLN A 809 -1.20 -9.83 -2.45
CA GLN A 809 -1.14 -8.72 -1.49
C GLN A 809 -0.75 -9.21 -0.09
N LYS A 810 0.21 -8.52 0.54
CA LYS A 810 0.66 -8.83 1.91
C LYS A 810 -0.38 -8.37 2.94
N GLN A 811 -0.62 -9.22 3.93
CA GLN A 811 -1.48 -8.94 5.07
C GLN A 811 -0.75 -9.27 6.37
N VAL A 812 -1.13 -8.59 7.46
CA VAL A 812 -0.64 -8.89 8.80
C VAL A 812 -1.40 -10.10 9.35
N VAL A 813 -0.68 -11.15 9.75
CA VAL A 813 -1.23 -12.35 10.38
C VAL A 813 -0.62 -12.51 11.77
N ALA A 814 -1.46 -12.64 12.78
CA ALA A 814 -1.04 -12.89 14.15
C ALA A 814 -1.21 -14.37 14.51
N TYR A 815 -0.17 -14.96 15.08
CA TYR A 815 -0.16 -16.32 15.60
C TYR A 815 -0.09 -16.26 17.12
N VAL A 816 -1.02 -16.90 17.80
CA VAL A 816 -1.13 -16.86 19.26
C VAL A 816 -1.22 -18.26 19.83
N VAL A 817 -0.52 -18.50 20.94
CA VAL A 817 -0.60 -19.77 21.67
C VAL A 817 -1.62 -19.63 22.78
N ALA A 818 -2.74 -20.35 22.65
CA ALA A 818 -3.83 -20.37 23.64
C ALA A 818 -4.70 -21.63 23.49
N ALA A 819 -5.40 -21.99 24.58
CA ALA A 819 -6.38 -23.08 24.57
C ALA A 819 -7.61 -22.75 23.72
N HIS A 820 -8.07 -21.49 23.78
CA HIS A 820 -9.15 -20.95 22.96
C HIS A 820 -8.82 -19.50 22.62
N ILE A 821 -9.23 -19.04 21.44
CA ILE A 821 -9.15 -17.63 21.04
C ILE A 821 -10.55 -17.12 20.70
N ASP A 822 -10.93 -16.00 21.28
CA ASP A 822 -12.09 -15.23 20.79
C ASP A 822 -11.55 -14.14 19.86
N VAL A 823 -11.60 -14.42 18.56
CA VAL A 823 -11.02 -13.54 17.52
C VAL A 823 -11.73 -12.18 17.50
N ALA A 824 -13.05 -12.16 17.68
CA ALA A 824 -13.83 -10.93 17.67
C ALA A 824 -13.45 -10.05 18.88
N ALA A 825 -13.43 -10.62 20.09
CA ALA A 825 -13.04 -9.89 21.29
C ALA A 825 -11.58 -9.40 21.23
N LEU A 826 -10.66 -10.22 20.74
CA LEU A 826 -9.26 -9.84 20.60
C LEU A 826 -9.06 -8.72 19.58
N ARG A 827 -9.76 -8.77 18.44
CA ARG A 827 -9.73 -7.70 17.43
C ARG A 827 -10.24 -6.38 18.01
N THR A 828 -11.37 -6.41 18.72
CA THR A 828 -11.93 -5.24 19.42
C THR A 828 -10.96 -4.70 20.47
N GLN A 829 -10.28 -5.56 21.21
CA GLN A 829 -9.29 -5.11 22.19
C GLN A 829 -8.08 -4.44 21.51
N LEU A 830 -7.56 -5.01 20.42
CA LEU A 830 -6.43 -4.43 19.70
C LEU A 830 -6.77 -3.09 19.03
N SER A 831 -7.98 -2.93 18.49
CA SER A 831 -8.40 -1.68 17.84
C SER A 831 -8.54 -0.50 18.81
N THR A 832 -8.59 -0.73 20.13
CA THR A 832 -8.53 0.36 21.12
C THR A 832 -7.14 0.99 21.26
N ARG A 833 -6.08 0.31 20.79
CA ARG A 833 -4.67 0.72 20.97
C ARG A 833 -3.91 0.92 19.68
N LEU A 834 -4.17 0.06 18.71
CA LEU A 834 -3.52 0.05 17.41
C LEU A 834 -4.40 0.78 16.39
N PRO A 835 -3.80 1.56 15.46
CA PRO A 835 -4.51 2.01 14.27
C PRO A 835 -5.07 0.83 13.48
N ASP A 836 -6.17 1.03 12.76
CA ASP A 836 -6.85 -0.02 11.99
C ASP A 836 -5.92 -0.78 11.04
N TYR A 837 -4.96 -0.10 10.39
CA TYR A 837 -4.01 -0.73 9.46
C TYR A 837 -2.98 -1.64 10.14
N MET A 838 -2.82 -1.55 11.47
CA MET A 838 -1.93 -2.42 12.26
C MET A 838 -2.67 -3.59 12.92
N VAL A 839 -4.00 -3.60 12.92
CA VAL A 839 -4.77 -4.72 13.46
C VAL A 839 -4.64 -5.93 12.51
N PRO A 840 -4.23 -7.12 12.99
CA PRO A 840 -4.06 -8.30 12.14
C PRO A 840 -5.32 -8.64 11.33
N ALA A 841 -5.14 -9.01 10.07
CA ALA A 841 -6.22 -9.49 9.21
C ALA A 841 -6.71 -10.87 9.68
N ALA A 842 -5.80 -11.75 10.09
CA ALA A 842 -6.11 -13.08 10.59
C ALA A 842 -5.42 -13.37 11.93
N PHE A 843 -6.08 -14.18 12.76
CA PHE A 843 -5.58 -14.68 14.04
C PHE A 843 -5.56 -16.20 14.02
N VAL A 844 -4.37 -16.79 14.05
CA VAL A 844 -4.17 -18.24 13.96
C VAL A 844 -3.81 -18.79 15.33
N ARG A 845 -4.64 -19.69 15.86
CA ARG A 845 -4.35 -20.41 17.11
C ARG A 845 -3.31 -21.49 16.86
N LEU A 846 -2.27 -21.51 17.69
CA LEU A 846 -1.28 -22.59 17.73
C LEU A 846 -1.28 -23.27 19.10
N ASP A 847 -0.95 -24.56 19.13
CA ASP A 847 -0.69 -25.27 20.39
C ASP A 847 0.68 -24.87 20.97
N ALA A 848 1.65 -24.59 20.10
CA ALA A 848 2.96 -24.03 20.43
C ALA A 848 3.52 -23.29 19.21
N LEU A 849 4.42 -22.32 19.44
CA LEU A 849 5.15 -21.69 18.34
C LEU A 849 6.13 -22.70 17.74
N PRO A 850 6.16 -22.88 16.40
CA PRO A 850 7.12 -23.77 15.77
C PRO A 850 8.53 -23.24 16.00
N LEU A 851 9.40 -24.10 16.52
CA LEU A 851 10.81 -23.78 16.73
C LEU A 851 11.64 -24.57 15.72
N SER A 852 12.70 -23.95 15.21
CA SER A 852 13.77 -24.64 14.51
C SER A 852 14.49 -25.59 15.47
N PRO A 853 15.31 -26.54 14.96
CA PRO A 853 16.13 -27.42 15.80
C PRO A 853 16.99 -26.68 16.85
N ASN A 854 17.32 -25.41 16.59
CA ASN A 854 18.10 -24.52 17.46
C ASN A 854 17.24 -23.74 18.49
N GLY A 855 15.95 -24.04 18.64
CA GLY A 855 15.07 -23.40 19.62
C GLY A 855 14.68 -21.95 19.26
N LYS A 856 14.94 -21.49 18.03
CA LYS A 856 14.48 -20.19 17.51
C LYS A 856 13.14 -20.36 16.80
N LEU A 857 12.30 -19.33 16.78
CA LEU A 857 11.03 -19.35 16.04
C LEU A 857 11.25 -19.63 14.54
N ASP A 858 10.65 -20.71 14.03
CA ASP A 858 10.61 -21.02 12.60
C ASP A 858 9.37 -20.41 11.96
N ARG A 859 9.54 -19.24 11.36
CA ARG A 859 8.44 -18.52 10.69
C ARG A 859 7.99 -19.17 9.39
N LYS A 860 8.82 -19.99 8.74
CA LYS A 860 8.45 -20.70 7.51
C LYS A 860 7.49 -21.85 7.82
N ALA A 861 7.66 -22.48 8.99
CA ALA A 861 6.79 -23.53 9.49
C ALA A 861 5.43 -23.02 10.02
N LEU A 862 5.20 -21.71 10.10
CA LEU A 862 3.90 -21.17 10.51
C LEU A 862 2.82 -21.53 9.46
N PRO A 863 1.68 -22.11 9.88
CA PRO A 863 0.62 -22.51 8.96
C PRO A 863 0.00 -21.29 8.26
N ALA A 864 -0.52 -21.50 7.06
CA ALA A 864 -1.30 -20.46 6.40
C ALA A 864 -2.62 -20.23 7.15
N PRO A 865 -3.10 -18.97 7.25
CA PRO A 865 -4.46 -18.72 7.72
C PRO A 865 -5.46 -19.41 6.78
N ASP A 866 -6.44 -20.07 7.37
CA ASP A 866 -7.55 -20.68 6.64
C ASP A 866 -8.67 -19.65 6.48
N PHE A 867 -8.94 -19.26 5.24
CA PHE A 867 -9.98 -18.29 4.88
C PHE A 867 -11.26 -18.97 4.36
N THR A 868 -11.45 -20.26 4.66
CA THR A 868 -12.61 -21.02 4.17
C THR A 868 -13.91 -20.52 4.81
N PRO A 869 -14.97 -20.26 4.02
CA PRO A 869 -16.29 -19.92 4.55
C PRO A 869 -16.79 -20.98 5.51
N THR A 870 -17.21 -20.58 6.71
CA THR A 870 -17.67 -21.50 7.76
C THR A 870 -19.19 -21.49 7.92
N SER A 871 -19.86 -20.42 7.48
CA SER A 871 -21.30 -20.27 7.61
C SER A 871 -22.06 -21.12 6.58
N MET A 872 -22.79 -22.11 7.08
CA MET A 872 -23.71 -22.93 6.27
C MET A 872 -25.08 -22.25 6.02
N ARG A 873 -25.36 -21.11 6.66
CA ARG A 873 -26.63 -20.39 6.49
C ARG A 873 -26.74 -19.80 5.09
N LEU A 874 -27.88 -20.05 4.44
CA LEU A 874 -28.23 -19.48 3.14
C LEU A 874 -28.83 -18.07 3.31
N PRO A 875 -28.60 -17.15 2.35
CA PRO A 875 -29.23 -15.83 2.37
C PRO A 875 -30.75 -15.98 2.27
N SER A 876 -31.46 -15.23 3.11
CA SER A 876 -32.91 -15.28 3.30
C SER A 876 -33.62 -13.99 2.89
N THR A 877 -32.87 -12.90 2.68
CA THR A 877 -33.38 -11.60 2.20
C THR A 877 -32.67 -11.17 0.92
N ALA A 878 -33.28 -10.26 0.15
CA ALA A 878 -32.68 -9.73 -1.08
C ALA A 878 -31.34 -9.02 -0.83
N GLN A 879 -31.21 -8.32 0.30
CA GLN A 879 -29.97 -7.68 0.72
C GLN A 879 -28.88 -8.70 1.09
N GLU A 880 -29.23 -9.79 1.79
CA GLU A 880 -28.29 -10.87 2.09
C GLU A 880 -27.80 -11.56 0.80
N VAL A 881 -28.68 -11.78 -0.20
CA VAL A 881 -28.30 -12.36 -1.50
C VAL A 881 -27.30 -11.47 -2.24
N MET A 882 -27.62 -10.17 -2.33
CA MET A 882 -26.78 -9.17 -3.00
C MET A 882 -25.40 -9.05 -2.32
N LEU A 883 -25.37 -8.91 -0.99
CA LEU A 883 -24.12 -8.79 -0.24
C LEU A 883 -23.26 -10.05 -0.32
N CYS A 884 -23.86 -11.25 -0.28
CA CYS A 884 -23.14 -12.50 -0.51
C CYS A 884 -22.48 -12.53 -1.89
N GLN A 885 -23.17 -12.07 -2.95
CA GLN A 885 -22.60 -11.98 -4.30
C GLN A 885 -21.43 -11.00 -4.36
N LEU A 886 -21.61 -9.78 -3.84
CA LEU A 886 -20.55 -8.77 -3.85
C LEU A 886 -19.34 -9.18 -3.01
N PHE A 887 -19.53 -9.82 -1.85
CA PHE A 887 -18.41 -10.37 -1.06
C PHE A 887 -17.67 -11.45 -1.84
N THR A 888 -18.40 -12.36 -2.49
CA THR A 888 -17.83 -13.45 -3.31
C THR A 888 -16.94 -12.89 -4.41
N GLU A 889 -17.42 -11.88 -5.14
CA GLU A 889 -16.69 -11.25 -6.24
C GLU A 889 -15.48 -10.44 -5.78
N VAL A 890 -15.63 -9.65 -4.70
CA VAL A 890 -14.54 -8.81 -4.18
C VAL A 890 -13.44 -9.64 -3.52
N LEU A 891 -13.78 -10.74 -2.87
CA LEU A 891 -12.82 -11.63 -2.21
C LEU A 891 -12.25 -12.71 -3.15
N GLY A 892 -12.82 -12.88 -4.35
CA GLY A 892 -12.41 -13.91 -5.30
C GLY A 892 -12.65 -15.34 -4.78
N LEU A 893 -13.73 -15.54 -4.02
CA LEU A 893 -14.10 -16.84 -3.46
C LEU A 893 -15.20 -17.51 -4.31
N ASP A 894 -15.40 -18.82 -4.17
CA ASP A 894 -16.49 -19.53 -4.86
C ASP A 894 -17.85 -19.27 -4.21
N ARG A 895 -17.88 -19.04 -2.90
CA ARG A 895 -19.10 -18.79 -2.11
C ARG A 895 -18.78 -18.05 -0.81
N VAL A 896 -19.70 -17.20 -0.36
CA VAL A 896 -19.70 -16.58 0.97
C VAL A 896 -21.02 -16.86 1.69
N GLY A 897 -20.96 -17.32 2.93
CA GLY A 897 -22.11 -17.53 3.81
C GLY A 897 -22.52 -16.25 4.54
N VAL A 898 -23.76 -16.21 5.02
CA VAL A 898 -24.35 -14.96 5.53
C VAL A 898 -23.71 -14.49 6.85
N ASP A 899 -23.25 -15.42 7.68
CA ASP A 899 -22.60 -15.09 8.96
C ASP A 899 -21.06 -15.04 8.83
N ASP A 900 -20.51 -15.22 7.62
CA ASP A 900 -19.08 -15.08 7.40
C ASP A 900 -18.68 -13.60 7.43
N SER A 901 -17.65 -13.31 8.21
CA SER A 901 -17.04 -11.99 8.32
C SER A 901 -16.14 -11.72 7.14
N PHE A 902 -16.29 -10.55 6.51
CA PHE A 902 -15.48 -10.12 5.36
C PHE A 902 -13.97 -10.21 5.65
N PHE A 903 -13.55 -9.81 6.84
CA PHE A 903 -12.14 -9.80 7.23
C PHE A 903 -11.63 -11.21 7.56
N ASP A 904 -12.47 -12.09 8.08
CA ASP A 904 -12.09 -13.48 8.39
C ASP A 904 -12.00 -14.33 7.11
N LEU A 905 -12.59 -13.86 6.01
CA LEU A 905 -12.44 -14.41 4.66
C LEU A 905 -11.27 -13.80 3.87
N GLY A 906 -10.38 -13.04 4.53
CA GLY A 906 -9.21 -12.43 3.91
C GLY A 906 -9.45 -11.04 3.33
N GLY A 907 -10.63 -10.46 3.55
CA GLY A 907 -10.96 -9.08 3.21
C GLY A 907 -10.16 -8.08 4.02
N HIS A 908 -10.01 -6.86 3.50
CA HIS A 908 -9.24 -5.81 4.14
C HIS A 908 -9.69 -4.41 3.72
N SER A 909 -9.14 -3.34 4.33
CA SER A 909 -9.59 -1.95 4.13
C SER A 909 -9.75 -1.51 2.66
N LEU A 910 -8.80 -1.86 1.79
CA LEU A 910 -8.89 -1.57 0.34
C LEU A 910 -10.05 -2.34 -0.33
N LEU A 911 -10.15 -3.65 -0.12
CA LEU A 911 -11.27 -4.46 -0.65
C LEU A 911 -12.62 -4.03 -0.05
N ALA A 912 -12.64 -3.63 1.23
CA ALA A 912 -13.81 -3.09 1.90
C ALA A 912 -14.27 -1.77 1.27
N SER A 913 -13.32 -0.90 0.91
CA SER A 913 -13.62 0.36 0.20
C SER A 913 -14.19 0.09 -1.19
N GLN A 914 -13.59 -0.85 -1.93
CA GLN A 914 -14.10 -1.29 -3.23
C GLN A 914 -15.51 -1.87 -3.12
N LEU A 915 -15.75 -2.74 -2.13
CA LEU A 915 -17.05 -3.32 -1.84
C LEU A 915 -18.10 -2.24 -1.55
N VAL A 916 -17.80 -1.30 -0.64
CA VAL A 916 -18.69 -0.18 -0.33
C VAL A 916 -18.98 0.69 -1.55
N GLY A 917 -17.94 1.01 -2.34
CA GLY A 917 -18.08 1.77 -3.58
C GLY A 917 -18.96 1.05 -4.62
N ARG A 918 -18.84 -0.28 -4.72
CA ARG A 918 -19.70 -1.10 -5.59
C ARG A 918 -21.14 -1.17 -5.09
N ILE A 919 -21.37 -1.37 -3.80
CA ILE A 919 -22.71 -1.33 -3.19
C ILE A 919 -23.41 -0.01 -3.52
N ARG A 920 -22.70 1.12 -3.38
CA ARG A 920 -23.23 2.44 -3.72
C ARG A 920 -23.56 2.58 -5.21
N ARG A 921 -22.68 2.11 -6.09
CA ARG A 921 -22.81 2.25 -7.55
C ARG A 921 -23.89 1.35 -8.14
N GLU A 922 -23.95 0.10 -7.72
CA GLU A 922 -24.82 -0.93 -8.28
C GLU A 922 -26.21 -0.93 -7.61
N HIS A 923 -26.31 -0.47 -6.36
CA HIS A 923 -27.55 -0.56 -5.58
C HIS A 923 -27.99 0.76 -4.93
N GLY A 924 -27.24 1.85 -5.07
CA GLY A 924 -27.62 3.17 -4.54
C GLY A 924 -27.61 3.26 -3.01
N VAL A 925 -27.08 2.26 -2.31
CA VAL A 925 -27.04 2.21 -0.84
C VAL A 925 -25.72 2.77 -0.33
N GLU A 926 -25.77 3.77 0.54
CA GLU A 926 -24.59 4.35 1.15
C GLU A 926 -24.27 3.62 2.46
N ILE A 927 -23.12 2.95 2.49
CA ILE A 927 -22.59 2.28 3.69
C ILE A 927 -21.27 2.93 4.02
N SER A 928 -21.11 3.46 5.23
CA SER A 928 -19.81 3.99 5.63
C SER A 928 -18.80 2.85 5.77
N ILE A 929 -17.53 3.09 5.42
CA ILE A 929 -16.48 2.09 5.63
C ILE A 929 -16.37 1.71 7.12
N ARG A 930 -16.65 2.65 8.02
CA ARG A 930 -16.75 2.39 9.46
C ARG A 930 -17.81 1.35 9.79
N ALA A 931 -18.98 1.41 9.15
CA ALA A 931 -20.03 0.40 9.34
C ALA A 931 -19.58 -0.99 8.88
N MET A 932 -18.76 -1.07 7.83
CA MET A 932 -18.13 -2.32 7.38
C MET A 932 -17.19 -2.92 8.44
N PHE A 933 -16.44 -2.08 9.16
CA PHE A 933 -15.55 -2.53 10.25
C PHE A 933 -16.30 -2.92 11.53
N GLU A 934 -17.36 -2.19 11.88
CA GLU A 934 -18.14 -2.46 13.08
C GLU A 934 -19.11 -3.65 12.93
N ALA A 935 -19.48 -4.02 11.69
CA ALA A 935 -20.42 -5.09 11.40
C ALA A 935 -19.99 -5.91 10.17
N PRO A 936 -18.86 -6.63 10.22
CA PRO A 936 -18.19 -7.16 9.04
C PRO A 936 -18.85 -8.38 8.38
N THR A 937 -19.93 -8.91 8.94
CA THR A 937 -20.66 -10.07 8.38
C THR A 937 -21.76 -9.62 7.42
N VAL A 938 -22.08 -10.43 6.40
CA VAL A 938 -23.22 -10.15 5.51
C VAL A 938 -24.52 -9.95 6.29
N ALA A 939 -24.79 -10.74 7.33
CA ALA A 939 -25.97 -10.63 8.18
C ALA A 939 -26.06 -9.27 8.90
N ALA A 940 -24.95 -8.84 9.51
CA ALA A 940 -24.87 -7.60 10.25
C ALA A 940 -24.89 -6.37 9.32
N LEU A 941 -24.25 -6.46 8.15
CA LEU A 941 -24.34 -5.43 7.10
C LEU A 941 -25.73 -5.36 6.50
N ALA A 942 -26.37 -6.48 6.18
CA ALA A 942 -27.77 -6.50 5.74
C ALA A 942 -28.69 -5.90 6.81
N LYS A 943 -28.47 -6.24 8.08
CA LYS A 943 -29.17 -5.60 9.20
C LYS A 943 -28.87 -4.12 9.32
N ARG A 944 -27.66 -3.64 9.02
CA ARG A 944 -27.34 -2.20 9.00
C ARG A 944 -27.89 -1.49 7.77
N MET A 945 -28.05 -2.18 6.64
CA MET A 945 -28.80 -1.69 5.49
C MET A 945 -30.31 -1.60 5.80
N VAL A 946 -30.81 -2.40 6.74
CA VAL A 946 -32.21 -2.40 7.20
C VAL A 946 -32.43 -1.51 8.45
N ASN A 947 -31.43 -1.36 9.32
CA ASN A 947 -31.47 -0.63 10.59
C ASN A 947 -30.76 0.74 10.53
N GLY A 948 -30.04 1.03 9.45
CA GLY A 948 -29.58 2.39 9.10
C GLY A 948 -30.74 3.35 8.83
N ASP A 949 -31.95 2.82 8.76
CA ASP A 949 -33.21 3.56 8.71
C ASP A 949 -33.86 3.78 10.09
N SER A 950 -33.31 3.32 11.22
CA SER A 950 -34.07 3.35 12.49
C SER A 950 -33.97 4.63 13.33
N GLU A 951 -33.04 5.55 13.07
CA GLU A 951 -33.08 6.91 13.66
C GLU A 951 -33.52 7.99 12.65
N GLU A 952 -33.30 7.81 11.33
CA GLU A 952 -33.77 8.77 10.31
C GLU A 952 -35.13 8.40 9.68
N ALA A 953 -35.50 7.13 9.50
CA ALA A 953 -36.83 6.79 8.96
C ALA A 953 -37.95 6.89 10.02
N SER A 954 -37.64 6.89 11.32
CA SER A 954 -38.61 7.30 12.35
C SER A 954 -38.95 8.80 12.22
N ASN A 955 -37.99 9.63 11.82
CA ASN A 955 -38.17 11.08 11.64
C ASN A 955 -38.88 11.42 10.32
N ALA A 956 -38.76 10.59 9.28
CA ALA A 956 -39.43 10.80 8.00
C ALA A 956 -40.98 10.79 8.08
N PHE A 957 -41.55 10.26 9.16
CA PHE A 957 -43.00 10.22 9.42
C PHE A 957 -43.43 11.11 10.61
N GLU A 958 -42.50 11.87 11.19
CA GLU A 958 -42.85 12.86 12.20
C GLU A 958 -43.76 13.95 11.61
N VAL A 959 -44.60 14.52 12.49
CA VAL A 959 -45.56 15.58 12.12
C VAL A 959 -44.85 16.78 11.49
N ILE A 960 -43.60 17.06 11.88
CA ILE A 960 -42.75 18.00 11.17
C ILE A 960 -41.47 17.30 10.76
N PHE A 961 -41.19 17.34 9.46
CA PHE A 961 -40.01 16.76 8.84
C PHE A 961 -39.21 17.85 8.11
N PRO A 962 -37.93 18.09 8.44
CA PRO A 962 -37.12 19.06 7.71
C PRO A 962 -36.77 18.52 6.33
N LEU A 963 -37.32 19.12 5.27
CA LEU A 963 -36.82 18.91 3.90
C LEU A 963 -35.45 19.59 3.73
N ARG A 964 -35.23 20.70 4.46
CA ARG A 964 -33.95 21.40 4.58
C ARG A 964 -33.96 22.25 5.86
N ALA A 965 -33.17 21.89 6.88
CA ALA A 965 -33.18 22.59 8.17
C ALA A 965 -32.34 23.90 8.19
N GLY A 966 -31.45 24.11 7.22
CA GLY A 966 -30.55 25.26 7.15
C GLY A 966 -31.09 26.40 6.28
N GLY A 967 -30.73 27.64 6.63
CA GLY A 967 -31.07 28.85 5.89
C GLY A 967 -30.98 30.10 6.77
N LYS A 968 -30.89 31.28 6.15
CA LYS A 968 -30.84 32.59 6.84
C LYS A 968 -32.14 33.37 6.78
N ARG A 969 -33.07 32.96 5.92
CA ARG A 969 -34.41 33.55 5.76
C ARG A 969 -35.45 32.78 6.57
N SER A 970 -36.65 33.33 6.67
CA SER A 970 -37.76 32.71 7.39
C SER A 970 -38.12 31.34 6.82
N PRO A 971 -38.48 30.35 7.66
CA PRO A 971 -38.84 29.02 7.21
C PRO A 971 -40.11 28.97 6.35
N LEU A 972 -40.14 28.02 5.42
CA LEU A 972 -41.32 27.66 4.64
C LEU A 972 -41.96 26.40 5.22
N PHE A 973 -43.26 26.45 5.49
CA PHE A 973 -44.03 25.33 6.03
C PHE A 973 -45.01 24.79 4.98
N PHE A 974 -44.81 23.53 4.58
CA PHE A 974 -45.62 22.85 3.57
C PHE A 974 -46.59 21.84 4.21
N PHE A 975 -47.90 22.11 4.12
CA PHE A 975 -48.93 21.29 4.74
C PHE A 975 -49.40 20.14 3.85
N HIS A 976 -49.60 18.97 4.45
CA HIS A 976 -49.90 17.74 3.73
C HIS A 976 -51.25 17.78 2.95
N PRO A 977 -51.35 17.09 1.80
CA PRO A 977 -52.61 16.85 1.10
C PRO A 977 -53.47 15.81 1.86
N ALA A 978 -54.62 15.41 1.29
CA ALA A 978 -55.56 14.49 1.93
C ALA A 978 -54.91 13.16 2.39
N LEU A 979 -53.91 12.68 1.64
CA LEU A 979 -53.15 11.45 1.95
C LEU A 979 -52.20 11.59 3.14
N GLY A 980 -51.92 12.79 3.62
CA GLY A 980 -51.23 13.01 4.89
C GLY A 980 -49.71 13.06 4.86
N LEU A 981 -49.03 12.85 3.73
CA LEU A 981 -47.57 13.05 3.62
C LEU A 981 -47.24 14.21 2.68
N SER A 982 -46.28 15.02 3.11
CA SER A 982 -45.81 16.22 2.40
C SER A 982 -44.64 15.95 1.46
N TRP A 983 -44.33 14.68 1.18
CA TRP A 983 -43.26 14.27 0.28
C TRP A 983 -43.37 14.79 -1.17
N PRO A 984 -44.57 14.95 -1.77
CA PRO A 984 -44.66 15.50 -3.13
C PRO A 984 -44.02 16.88 -3.30
N TYR A 985 -43.88 17.67 -2.22
CA TYR A 985 -43.22 18.97 -2.28
C TYR A 985 -41.69 18.90 -2.43
N ALA A 986 -41.07 17.72 -2.26
CA ALA A 986 -39.64 17.53 -2.49
C ALA A 986 -39.23 17.94 -3.92
N ALA A 987 -40.13 17.80 -4.90
CA ALA A 987 -39.90 18.24 -6.26
C ALA A 987 -39.65 19.76 -6.40
N LEU A 988 -40.24 20.57 -5.51
CA LEU A 988 -40.10 22.04 -5.48
C LEU A 988 -38.77 22.50 -4.87
N MET A 989 -38.04 21.65 -4.15
CA MET A 989 -36.81 22.03 -3.43
C MET A 989 -35.73 22.59 -4.35
N ARG A 990 -35.72 22.15 -5.61
CA ARG A 990 -34.77 22.62 -6.63
C ARG A 990 -35.01 24.08 -7.09
N TYR A 991 -36.17 24.64 -6.77
CA TYR A 991 -36.56 26.01 -7.12
C TYR A 991 -36.60 26.95 -5.93
N ILE A 992 -36.51 26.43 -4.70
CA ILE A 992 -36.55 27.23 -3.48
C ILE A 992 -35.11 27.46 -3.01
N SER A 993 -34.72 28.74 -2.92
CA SER A 993 -33.40 29.18 -2.47
C SER A 993 -32.94 28.46 -1.21
N ALA A 994 -31.67 28.02 -1.20
CA ALA A 994 -31.05 27.34 -0.06
C ALA A 994 -31.04 28.20 1.23
N ASP A 995 -31.27 29.51 1.11
CA ASP A 995 -31.38 30.42 2.25
C ASP A 995 -32.71 30.29 3.01
N HIS A 996 -33.73 29.64 2.47
CA HIS A 996 -34.94 29.31 3.23
C HIS A 996 -34.83 27.90 3.85
N PRO A 997 -34.95 27.77 5.18
CA PRO A 997 -35.30 26.50 5.81
C PRO A 997 -36.66 26.03 5.29
N VAL A 998 -36.84 24.73 5.06
CA VAL A 998 -38.08 24.15 4.57
C VAL A 998 -38.50 22.96 5.42
N TYR A 999 -39.73 23.03 5.91
CA TYR A 999 -40.33 22.03 6.77
C TYR A 999 -41.63 21.49 6.15
N ALA A 1000 -41.70 20.17 6.04
CA ALA A 1000 -42.87 19.43 5.64
C ALA A 1000 -43.71 19.09 6.88
N VAL A 1001 -44.97 19.55 6.90
CA VAL A 1001 -45.94 19.24 7.96
C VAL A 1001 -46.79 18.06 7.52
N GLN A 1002 -46.68 16.92 8.21
CA GLN A 1002 -47.30 15.64 7.90
C GLN A 1002 -48.45 15.32 8.86
N ALA A 1003 -49.39 14.50 8.41
CA ALA A 1003 -50.51 14.06 9.22
C ALA A 1003 -50.03 13.21 10.40
N ARG A 1004 -50.56 13.53 11.59
CA ARG A 1004 -50.38 12.68 12.77
C ARG A 1004 -50.98 11.29 12.51
N GLY A 1005 -50.23 10.24 12.85
CA GLY A 1005 -50.65 8.84 12.70
C GLY A 1005 -49.61 7.95 12.03
N TYR A 1006 -48.79 8.50 11.11
CA TYR A 1006 -47.76 7.73 10.40
C TYR A 1006 -46.59 7.27 11.27
N ALA A 1007 -46.10 8.12 12.19
CA ALA A 1007 -45.00 7.76 13.10
C ALA A 1007 -45.41 6.80 14.23
N ASP A 1008 -46.63 6.92 14.75
CA ASP A 1008 -47.00 6.29 16.02
C ASP A 1008 -48.11 5.24 15.95
N GLY A 1009 -48.77 5.01 14.80
CA GLY A 1009 -49.75 3.94 14.52
C GLY A 1009 -51.04 3.89 15.37
N ASP A 1010 -50.99 4.31 16.64
CA ASP A 1010 -51.98 4.15 17.70
C ASP A 1010 -52.41 5.51 18.31
N LYS A 1011 -51.88 6.64 17.81
CA LYS A 1011 -52.31 7.98 18.28
C LYS A 1011 -53.64 8.38 17.67
N GLN A 1012 -54.48 9.01 18.50
CA GLN A 1012 -55.80 9.52 18.11
C GLN A 1012 -55.66 10.59 17.01
N LEU A 1013 -56.26 10.33 15.84
CA LEU A 1013 -56.36 11.28 14.74
C LEU A 1013 -57.16 12.52 15.18
N PRO A 1014 -56.88 13.71 14.63
CA PRO A 1014 -57.60 14.94 15.00
C PRO A 1014 -59.09 14.82 14.69
N ALA A 1015 -59.93 15.22 15.65
CA ALA A 1015 -61.39 15.10 15.56
C ALA A 1015 -62.04 16.10 14.60
N ASP A 1016 -61.40 17.26 14.41
CA ASP A 1016 -61.83 18.35 13.54
C ASP A 1016 -60.61 19.20 13.08
N MET A 1017 -60.87 20.21 12.25
CA MET A 1017 -59.82 21.08 11.71
C MET A 1017 -59.18 21.94 12.81
N GLU A 1018 -59.93 22.31 13.85
CA GLU A 1018 -59.40 23.14 14.93
C GLU A 1018 -58.34 22.39 15.75
N ALA A 1019 -58.61 21.13 16.10
CA ALA A 1019 -57.63 20.26 16.75
C ALA A 1019 -56.38 20.00 15.89
N MET A 1020 -56.54 19.89 14.57
CA MET A 1020 -55.42 19.72 13.63
C MET A 1020 -54.57 20.99 13.55
N VAL A 1021 -55.20 22.17 13.46
CA VAL A 1021 -54.52 23.46 13.39
C VAL A 1021 -53.78 23.79 14.69
N GLU A 1022 -54.38 23.55 15.85
CA GLU A 1022 -53.71 23.77 17.14
C GLU A 1022 -52.44 22.92 17.28
N ASP A 1023 -52.48 21.67 16.82
CA ASP A 1023 -51.32 20.80 16.81
C ASP A 1023 -50.22 21.36 15.88
N TYR A 1024 -50.57 21.73 14.65
CA TYR A 1024 -49.57 22.21 13.69
C TYR A 1024 -48.99 23.57 14.07
N VAL A 1025 -49.80 24.49 14.61
CA VAL A 1025 -49.32 25.77 15.16
C VAL A 1025 -48.32 25.54 16.29
N ALA A 1026 -48.61 24.60 17.20
CA ALA A 1026 -47.69 24.25 18.28
C ALA A 1026 -46.37 23.67 17.77
N GLN A 1027 -46.39 22.93 16.65
CA GLN A 1027 -45.20 22.34 16.06
C GLN A 1027 -44.36 23.38 15.30
N ILE A 1028 -44.96 24.21 14.44
CA ILE A 1028 -44.22 25.23 13.68
C ILE A 1028 -43.60 26.29 14.60
N ARG A 1029 -44.24 26.62 15.74
CA ARG A 1029 -43.70 27.54 16.75
C ARG A 1029 -42.47 27.04 17.50
N ARG A 1030 -42.22 25.72 17.50
CA ARG A 1030 -40.97 25.17 18.04
C ARG A 1030 -39.78 25.48 17.13
N ILE A 1031 -40.05 25.70 15.85
CA ILE A 1031 -39.04 26.01 14.83
C ILE A 1031 -38.90 27.52 14.70
N ASP A 1032 -40.01 28.22 14.51
CA ASP A 1032 -40.05 29.67 14.39
C ASP A 1032 -41.11 30.24 15.35
N PRO A 1033 -40.70 30.72 16.54
CA PRO A 1033 -41.62 31.21 17.54
C PRO A 1033 -42.37 32.49 17.16
N GLU A 1034 -41.80 33.32 16.27
CA GLU A 1034 -42.29 34.70 16.03
C GLU A 1034 -42.71 34.97 14.57
N GLY A 1035 -42.15 34.25 13.59
CA GLY A 1035 -42.39 34.51 12.16
C GLY A 1035 -41.44 35.58 11.58
N PRO A 1036 -41.69 36.10 10.37
CA PRO A 1036 -42.91 35.95 9.58
C PRO A 1036 -43.10 34.55 8.98
N TYR A 1037 -44.35 34.08 8.94
CA TYR A 1037 -44.67 32.72 8.48
C TYR A 1037 -44.95 32.67 6.98
N HIS A 1038 -44.32 31.72 6.29
CA HIS A 1038 -44.65 31.35 4.92
C HIS A 1038 -45.36 30.00 4.92
N LEU A 1039 -46.64 29.99 4.55
CA LEU A 1039 -47.53 28.84 4.67
C LEU A 1039 -47.97 28.39 3.29
N LEU A 1040 -47.70 27.13 2.94
CA LEU A 1040 -47.96 26.59 1.61
C LEU A 1040 -48.68 25.25 1.70
N GLY A 1041 -49.62 24.98 0.78
CA GLY A 1041 -50.31 23.69 0.79
C GLY A 1041 -51.09 23.36 -0.48
N TRP A 1042 -51.13 22.07 -0.82
CA TRP A 1042 -51.79 21.46 -1.98
C TRP A 1042 -52.98 20.61 -1.53
N SER A 1043 -54.09 20.67 -2.28
CA SER A 1043 -55.33 19.94 -1.97
C SER A 1043 -55.85 20.31 -0.55
N LEU A 1044 -56.06 19.34 0.34
CA LEU A 1044 -56.38 19.61 1.74
C LEU A 1044 -55.33 20.52 2.41
N GLY A 1045 -54.07 20.42 2.03
CA GLY A 1045 -52.97 21.19 2.60
C GLY A 1045 -53.18 22.70 2.48
N GLY A 1046 -53.80 23.17 1.39
CA GLY A 1046 -54.11 24.59 1.24
C GLY A 1046 -55.20 25.07 2.21
N ASN A 1047 -56.20 24.23 2.47
CA ASN A 1047 -57.22 24.50 3.50
C ASN A 1047 -56.61 24.54 4.90
N ILE A 1048 -55.66 23.64 5.19
CA ILE A 1048 -54.90 23.64 6.45
C ILE A 1048 -54.06 24.91 6.56
N ALA A 1049 -53.31 25.28 5.51
CA ALA A 1049 -52.47 26.48 5.48
C ALA A 1049 -53.31 27.75 5.74
N HIS A 1050 -54.49 27.87 5.12
CA HIS A 1050 -55.42 28.98 5.35
C HIS A 1050 -55.96 29.02 6.79
N ALA A 1051 -56.35 27.87 7.33
CA ALA A 1051 -56.84 27.78 8.71
C ALA A 1051 -55.75 28.10 9.74
N VAL A 1052 -54.51 27.64 9.50
CA VAL A 1052 -53.32 28.01 10.30
C VAL A 1052 -53.04 29.51 10.19
N ALA A 1053 -53.09 30.09 8.99
CA ALA A 1053 -52.88 31.52 8.78
C ALA A 1053 -53.92 32.37 9.55
N THR A 1054 -55.19 32.00 9.48
CA THR A 1054 -56.28 32.68 10.20
C THR A 1054 -56.10 32.56 11.71
N ARG A 1055 -55.69 31.39 12.21
CA ARG A 1055 -55.44 31.15 13.63
C ARG A 1055 -54.24 31.95 14.16
N LEU A 1056 -53.15 32.02 13.40
CA LEU A 1056 -51.96 32.83 13.71
C LEU A 1056 -52.26 34.33 13.64
N GLN A 1057 -53.07 34.78 12.67
CA GLN A 1057 -53.48 36.17 12.53
C GLN A 1057 -54.36 36.65 13.70
N ARG A 1058 -55.20 35.80 14.28
CA ARG A 1058 -55.94 36.12 15.53
C ARG A 1058 -55.01 36.41 16.72
N GLU A 1059 -53.79 35.89 16.69
CA GLU A 1059 -52.74 36.16 17.67
C GLU A 1059 -51.73 37.23 17.21
N GLN A 1060 -52.08 37.99 16.16
CA GLN A 1060 -51.26 39.09 15.61
C GLN A 1060 -49.89 38.66 15.07
N ALA A 1061 -49.72 37.40 14.69
CA ALA A 1061 -48.52 36.93 13.98
C ALA A 1061 -48.53 37.38 12.51
N ASP A 1062 -47.34 37.64 11.97
CA ASP A 1062 -47.17 38.09 10.58
C ASP A 1062 -47.15 36.91 9.60
N ILE A 1063 -47.95 36.98 8.55
CA ILE A 1063 -48.03 35.96 7.48
C ILE A 1063 -47.48 36.58 6.21
N ALA A 1064 -46.21 36.29 5.90
CA ALA A 1064 -45.54 36.86 4.74
C ALA A 1064 -46.10 36.31 3.42
N GLN A 1065 -46.40 35.01 3.37
CA GLN A 1065 -46.93 34.36 2.17
C GLN A 1065 -47.94 33.27 2.54
N LEU A 1066 -49.09 33.25 1.87
CA LEU A 1066 -50.07 32.16 1.91
C LEU A 1066 -50.28 31.65 0.48
N VAL A 1067 -49.77 30.45 0.19
CA VAL A 1067 -49.76 29.86 -1.16
C VAL A 1067 -50.57 28.58 -1.20
N LEU A 1068 -51.54 28.54 -2.08
CA LEU A 1068 -52.44 27.41 -2.30
C LEU A 1068 -52.16 26.77 -3.66
N PHE A 1069 -52.01 25.45 -3.68
CA PHE A 1069 -51.97 24.68 -4.92
C PHE A 1069 -53.30 23.95 -5.07
N ASP A 1070 -54.10 24.37 -6.03
CA ASP A 1070 -55.40 23.79 -6.41
C ASP A 1070 -56.31 23.44 -5.23
N SER A 1071 -56.44 24.38 -4.29
CA SER A 1071 -57.19 24.20 -3.05
C SER A 1071 -58.37 25.17 -3.00
N TYR A 1072 -59.53 24.69 -2.58
CA TYR A 1072 -60.80 25.43 -2.54
C TYR A 1072 -61.50 25.26 -1.19
N PRO A 1073 -62.28 26.25 -0.72
CA PRO A 1073 -62.99 26.16 0.55
C PRO A 1073 -64.20 25.22 0.41
N SER A 1074 -64.57 24.53 1.48
CA SER A 1074 -65.77 23.68 1.48
C SER A 1074 -67.05 24.53 1.60
N LEU A 1075 -67.94 24.42 0.61
CA LEU A 1075 -69.22 25.12 0.55
C LEU A 1075 -70.34 24.26 1.15
N ALA A 1076 -71.34 24.89 1.79
CA ALA A 1076 -72.34 24.21 2.62
C ALA A 1076 -73.27 23.21 1.90
N THR A 1077 -73.11 22.98 0.59
CA THR A 1077 -73.90 22.08 -0.25
C THR A 1077 -73.29 20.70 -0.48
N ASP A 1078 -72.09 20.43 0.03
CA ASP A 1078 -71.43 19.13 -0.17
C ASP A 1078 -72.08 18.04 0.69
N ALA A 1079 -72.69 17.04 0.05
CA ALA A 1079 -73.26 15.89 0.75
C ALA A 1079 -72.14 15.10 1.48
N PRO A 1080 -72.38 14.56 2.69
CA PRO A 1080 -71.36 13.81 3.41
C PRO A 1080 -70.90 12.62 2.57
N ALA A 1081 -69.58 12.48 2.39
CA ALA A 1081 -69.04 11.32 1.69
C ALA A 1081 -69.43 10.06 2.47
N ALA A 1082 -70.13 9.13 1.82
CA ALA A 1082 -70.37 7.82 2.40
C ALA A 1082 -69.02 7.16 2.70
N ARG A 1083 -68.81 6.76 3.96
CA ARG A 1083 -67.61 6.02 4.37
C ARG A 1083 -67.56 4.74 3.53
N ALA A 1084 -66.61 4.66 2.59
CA ALA A 1084 -66.46 3.47 1.75
C ALA A 1084 -66.15 2.27 2.66
N ALA A 1085 -67.11 1.36 2.80
CA ALA A 1085 -66.96 0.17 3.65
C ALA A 1085 -66.09 -0.92 2.99
N ASP A 1086 -65.81 -0.79 1.69
CA ASP A 1086 -65.01 -1.71 0.88
C ASP A 1086 -63.61 -1.12 0.59
N PRO A 1087 -62.51 -1.81 0.99
CA PRO A 1087 -61.13 -1.41 0.67
C PRO A 1087 -60.89 -1.17 -0.83
N THR A 1088 -61.55 -1.91 -1.71
CA THR A 1088 -61.39 -1.77 -3.17
C THR A 1088 -61.85 -0.39 -3.64
N ALA A 1089 -62.99 0.09 -3.14
CA ALA A 1089 -63.51 1.41 -3.47
C ALA A 1089 -62.66 2.53 -2.84
N LEU A 1090 -62.14 2.30 -1.62
CA LEU A 1090 -61.31 3.28 -0.91
C LEU A 1090 -59.95 3.48 -1.59
N TYR A 1091 -59.26 2.41 -1.96
CA TYR A 1091 -57.96 2.52 -2.63
C TYR A 1091 -58.10 2.96 -4.10
N ALA A 1092 -59.25 2.73 -4.74
CA ALA A 1092 -59.55 3.40 -6.02
C ALA A 1092 -59.58 4.93 -5.86
N GLN A 1093 -60.17 5.46 -4.79
CA GLN A 1093 -60.18 6.91 -4.52
C GLN A 1093 -58.78 7.44 -4.22
N ILE A 1094 -57.99 6.72 -3.42
CA ILE A 1094 -56.59 7.07 -3.14
C ILE A 1094 -55.75 7.09 -4.43
N LEU A 1095 -55.88 6.08 -5.29
CA LEU A 1095 -55.16 6.03 -6.56
C LEU A 1095 -55.62 7.14 -7.52
N LYS A 1096 -56.92 7.49 -7.52
CA LYS A 1096 -57.42 8.65 -8.26
C LYS A 1096 -56.81 9.96 -7.74
N GLU A 1097 -56.63 10.10 -6.43
CA GLU A 1097 -55.95 11.26 -5.83
C GLU A 1097 -54.47 11.35 -6.25
N VAL A 1098 -53.77 10.22 -6.31
CA VAL A 1098 -52.34 10.16 -6.67
C VAL A 1098 -52.11 10.37 -8.18
N TYR A 1099 -52.93 9.77 -9.04
CA TYR A 1099 -52.69 9.73 -10.50
C TYR A 1099 -53.69 10.56 -11.33
N GLY A 1100 -54.68 11.19 -10.69
CA GLY A 1100 -55.79 11.88 -11.35
C GLY A 1100 -56.87 10.94 -11.93
N HIS A 1101 -56.57 9.64 -12.07
CA HIS A 1101 -57.48 8.60 -12.56
C HIS A 1101 -57.22 7.29 -11.82
N VAL A 1102 -58.16 6.34 -11.91
CA VAL A 1102 -57.92 4.98 -11.38
C VAL A 1102 -57.22 4.16 -12.48
N PRO A 1103 -56.00 3.63 -12.26
CA PRO A 1103 -55.34 2.81 -13.26
C PRO A 1103 -56.20 1.62 -13.70
N GLU A 1104 -56.32 1.36 -15.00
CA GLU A 1104 -57.18 0.26 -15.51
C GLU A 1104 -56.77 -1.11 -14.94
N SER A 1105 -55.46 -1.31 -14.73
CA SER A 1105 -54.90 -2.51 -14.10
C SER A 1105 -55.44 -2.73 -12.68
N TYR A 1106 -55.77 -1.66 -11.95
CA TYR A 1106 -56.39 -1.76 -10.63
C TYR A 1106 -57.81 -2.36 -10.70
N LEU A 1107 -58.59 -1.99 -11.72
CA LEU A 1107 -60.00 -2.40 -11.88
C LEU A 1107 -60.19 -3.86 -12.36
N GLN A 1108 -59.14 -4.48 -12.92
CA GLN A 1108 -59.24 -5.80 -13.57
C GLN A 1108 -58.93 -7.00 -12.65
N GLU A 1109 -58.35 -6.78 -11.47
CA GLU A 1109 -57.95 -7.86 -10.56
C GLU A 1109 -58.38 -7.56 -9.11
N PRO A 1110 -58.60 -8.57 -8.25
CA PRO A 1110 -59.00 -8.36 -6.86
C PRO A 1110 -57.98 -7.53 -6.06
N PHE A 1111 -58.49 -6.80 -5.07
CA PHE A 1111 -57.69 -5.95 -4.20
C PHE A 1111 -56.62 -6.72 -3.43
N SER A 1112 -55.38 -6.23 -3.44
CA SER A 1112 -54.31 -6.60 -2.52
C SER A 1112 -53.41 -5.39 -2.25
N TYR A 1113 -52.80 -5.34 -1.06
CA TYR A 1113 -51.85 -4.28 -0.70
C TYR A 1113 -50.59 -4.31 -1.58
N GLU A 1114 -50.14 -5.51 -1.97
CA GLU A 1114 -49.03 -5.70 -2.91
C GLU A 1114 -49.32 -5.04 -4.27
N LYS A 1115 -50.55 -5.18 -4.79
CA LYS A 1115 -50.96 -4.52 -6.04
C LYS A 1115 -50.97 -3.01 -5.93
N VAL A 1116 -51.48 -2.46 -4.82
CA VAL A 1116 -51.47 -1.01 -4.57
C VAL A 1116 -50.03 -0.50 -4.45
N ARG A 1117 -49.17 -1.22 -3.72
CA ARG A 1117 -47.74 -0.90 -3.60
C ARG A 1117 -47.05 -0.92 -4.96
N ASP A 1118 -47.34 -1.91 -5.79
CA ASP A 1118 -46.76 -2.06 -7.12
C ASP A 1118 -47.17 -0.94 -8.06
N LEU A 1119 -48.43 -0.50 -7.99
CA LEU A 1119 -48.89 0.68 -8.74
C LEU A 1119 -48.19 1.95 -8.25
N LEU A 1120 -47.97 2.10 -6.93
CA LEU A 1120 -47.31 3.26 -6.33
C LEU A 1120 -45.78 3.32 -6.54
N ARG A 1121 -45.14 2.26 -7.09
CA ARG A 1121 -43.66 2.17 -7.27
C ARG A 1121 -43.06 3.33 -8.07
N GLU A 1122 -43.80 3.88 -9.02
CA GLU A 1122 -43.35 4.99 -9.88
C GLU A 1122 -43.78 6.39 -9.37
N SER A 1123 -44.34 6.47 -8.16
CA SER A 1123 -44.82 7.72 -7.56
C SER A 1123 -43.93 8.16 -6.39
N ALA A 1124 -44.18 9.38 -5.88
CA ALA A 1124 -43.56 9.89 -4.65
C ALA A 1124 -43.90 9.06 -3.39
N TRP A 1125 -44.80 8.08 -3.50
CA TRP A 1125 -45.32 7.24 -2.42
C TRP A 1125 -44.78 5.80 -2.44
N SER A 1126 -43.75 5.53 -3.26
CA SER A 1126 -43.21 4.19 -3.52
C SER A 1126 -42.56 3.51 -2.32
N SER A 1127 -42.16 4.28 -1.31
CA SER A 1127 -41.50 3.83 -0.08
C SER A 1127 -42.47 3.37 1.02
N LEU A 1128 -43.79 3.42 0.78
CA LEU A 1128 -44.77 3.01 1.78
C LEU A 1128 -44.78 1.47 1.98
N SER A 1129 -44.62 1.05 3.23
CA SER A 1129 -44.82 -0.34 3.63
C SER A 1129 -46.31 -0.73 3.64
N GLU A 1130 -46.63 -2.02 3.65
CA GLU A 1130 -48.02 -2.50 3.76
C GLU A 1130 -48.74 -1.95 4.99
N ARG A 1131 -48.05 -1.91 6.14
CA ARG A 1131 -48.59 -1.31 7.37
C ARG A 1131 -48.89 0.18 7.21
N GLN A 1132 -48.07 0.91 6.46
CA GLN A 1132 -48.30 2.33 6.22
C GLN A 1132 -49.38 2.59 5.17
N LEU A 1133 -49.59 1.67 4.23
CA LEU A 1133 -50.75 1.74 3.33
C LEU A 1133 -52.06 1.63 4.14
N GLU A 1134 -52.12 0.80 5.18
CA GLU A 1134 -53.28 0.71 6.09
C GLU A 1134 -53.52 2.00 6.89
N VAL A 1135 -52.44 2.59 7.43
CA VAL A 1135 -52.50 3.89 8.14
C VAL A 1135 -52.93 5.02 7.19
N LEU A 1136 -52.41 5.02 5.96
CA LEU A 1136 -52.75 5.98 4.92
C LEU A 1136 -54.25 6.00 4.64
N ALA A 1137 -54.90 4.83 4.55
CA ALA A 1137 -56.34 4.74 4.35
C ALA A 1137 -57.14 5.37 5.49
N SER A 1138 -56.71 5.16 6.74
CA SER A 1138 -57.35 5.74 7.93
C SER A 1138 -57.18 7.27 7.99
N ILE A 1139 -55.97 7.75 7.65
CA ILE A 1139 -55.66 9.18 7.59
C ILE A 1139 -56.44 9.86 6.46
N TYR A 1140 -56.47 9.27 5.27
CA TYR A 1140 -57.23 9.80 4.12
C TYR A 1140 -58.72 9.97 4.45
N GLN A 1141 -59.35 8.94 5.03
CA GLN A 1141 -60.75 9.02 5.46
C GLN A 1141 -60.98 10.12 6.51
N ASN A 1142 -60.11 10.22 7.52
CA ASN A 1142 -60.21 11.23 8.56
C ASN A 1142 -60.06 12.64 7.98
N ASN A 1143 -59.06 12.85 7.13
CA ASN A 1143 -58.74 14.11 6.50
C ASN A 1143 -59.88 14.60 5.59
N CYS A 1144 -60.48 13.71 4.79
CA CYS A 1144 -61.68 14.05 4.01
C CYS A 1144 -62.86 14.45 4.91
N GLN A 1145 -63.07 13.75 6.02
CA GLN A 1145 -64.13 14.08 6.98
C GLN A 1145 -63.88 15.44 7.67
N VAL A 1146 -62.64 15.70 8.07
CA VAL A 1146 -62.21 16.97 8.67
C VAL A 1146 -62.42 18.12 7.69
N GLN A 1147 -62.06 17.94 6.42
CA GLN A 1147 -62.25 18.94 5.37
C GLN A 1147 -63.72 19.29 5.15
N GLN A 1148 -64.60 18.29 5.04
CA GLN A 1148 -66.03 18.49 4.78
C GLN A 1148 -66.74 19.23 5.93
N ASN A 1149 -66.32 18.95 7.17
CA ASN A 1149 -66.87 19.57 8.36
C ASN A 1149 -66.25 20.94 8.67
N HIS A 1150 -65.17 21.31 7.98
CA HIS A 1150 -64.53 22.60 8.14
C HIS A 1150 -65.28 23.70 7.39
N ARG A 1151 -65.36 24.88 8.01
CA ARG A 1151 -65.78 26.12 7.35
C ARG A 1151 -64.62 27.10 7.48
N ALA A 1152 -64.15 27.58 6.33
CA ALA A 1152 -63.01 28.48 6.28
C ALA A 1152 -63.28 29.76 7.09
N GLY A 1153 -62.26 30.22 7.82
CA GLY A 1153 -62.30 31.53 8.48
C GLY A 1153 -62.09 32.67 7.50
N TYR A 1154 -62.00 33.90 8.01
CA TYR A 1154 -61.59 35.05 7.20
C TYR A 1154 -60.11 35.36 7.44
N PHE A 1155 -59.32 35.42 6.38
CA PHE A 1155 -57.91 35.81 6.40
C PHE A 1155 -57.72 37.19 5.75
N ALA A 1156 -57.25 38.17 6.53
CA ALA A 1156 -57.00 39.51 6.03
C ALA A 1156 -55.59 39.59 5.38
N GLY A 1157 -55.49 39.31 4.10
CA GLY A 1157 -54.25 39.36 3.32
C GLY A 1157 -54.37 38.74 1.93
N PRO A 1158 -53.36 38.92 1.06
CA PRO A 1158 -53.34 38.32 -0.27
C PRO A 1158 -53.06 36.80 -0.19
N VAL A 1159 -53.72 36.04 -1.06
CA VAL A 1159 -53.52 34.60 -1.22
C VAL A 1159 -53.15 34.28 -2.65
N THR A 1160 -52.07 33.53 -2.86
CA THR A 1160 -51.66 33.08 -4.19
C THR A 1160 -52.21 31.68 -4.46
N LEU A 1161 -53.01 31.51 -5.51
CA LEU A 1161 -53.59 30.22 -5.93
C LEU A 1161 -52.99 29.76 -7.27
N PHE A 1162 -52.26 28.65 -7.25
CA PHE A 1162 -51.89 27.90 -8.46
C PHE A 1162 -53.02 26.94 -8.83
N MET A 1163 -53.69 27.16 -9.97
CA MET A 1163 -54.93 26.48 -10.33
C MET A 1163 -54.75 25.49 -11.48
N ALA A 1164 -55.26 24.26 -11.34
CA ALA A 1164 -55.25 23.25 -12.40
C ALA A 1164 -56.26 23.60 -13.50
N THR A 1165 -55.85 23.43 -14.76
CA THR A 1165 -56.68 23.71 -15.94
C THR A 1165 -57.18 22.47 -16.68
N GLN A 1166 -56.68 21.26 -16.40
CA GLN A 1166 -57.11 20.01 -17.05
C GLN A 1166 -58.07 19.18 -16.17
N GLU A 1167 -59.08 18.57 -16.81
CA GLU A 1167 -60.09 17.65 -16.25
C GLU A 1167 -60.59 17.96 -14.83
N ARG A 1168 -61.59 18.85 -14.73
CA ARG A 1168 -62.43 19.00 -13.53
C ARG A 1168 -63.63 18.07 -13.63
N ASP A 1169 -63.47 16.81 -13.22
CA ASP A 1169 -64.56 15.84 -13.10
C ASP A 1169 -65.61 16.34 -12.08
N GLY A 1170 -66.56 17.17 -12.51
CA GLY A 1170 -67.77 17.51 -11.76
C GLY A 1170 -67.63 18.45 -10.56
N SER A 1171 -66.46 19.01 -10.25
CA SER A 1171 -66.32 20.05 -9.22
C SER A 1171 -66.65 21.44 -9.78
N ASN A 1172 -67.68 22.09 -9.24
CA ASN A 1172 -68.03 23.48 -9.55
C ASN A 1172 -67.11 24.52 -8.86
N SER A 1173 -66.00 24.10 -8.27
CA SER A 1173 -65.12 24.97 -7.50
C SER A 1173 -64.34 25.92 -8.40
N MET A 1174 -64.43 27.21 -8.09
CA MET A 1174 -63.84 28.30 -8.85
C MET A 1174 -63.00 29.18 -7.91
N PRO A 1175 -61.95 29.87 -8.40
CA PRO A 1175 -61.16 30.77 -7.55
C PRO A 1175 -62.00 31.82 -6.80
N GLU A 1176 -63.14 32.21 -7.38
CA GLU A 1176 -64.12 33.12 -6.80
C GLU A 1176 -64.70 32.61 -5.47
N ASP A 1177 -64.68 31.31 -5.21
CA ASP A 1177 -65.18 30.73 -3.95
C ASP A 1177 -64.37 31.18 -2.73
N TRP A 1178 -63.14 31.67 -2.91
CA TRP A 1178 -62.33 32.25 -1.84
C TRP A 1178 -62.67 33.71 -1.51
N GLN A 1179 -63.43 34.42 -2.36
CA GLN A 1179 -63.69 35.87 -2.19
C GLN A 1179 -64.35 36.23 -0.86
N ASP A 1180 -65.15 35.32 -0.28
CA ASP A 1180 -65.79 35.52 1.03
C ASP A 1180 -64.86 35.24 2.22
N PHE A 1181 -63.64 34.74 1.98
CA PHE A 1181 -62.72 34.22 2.99
C PHE A 1181 -61.32 34.86 2.98
N VAL A 1182 -61.00 35.70 1.99
CA VAL A 1182 -59.72 36.41 1.86
C VAL A 1182 -59.90 37.84 1.33
N ASP A 1183 -58.94 38.74 1.58
CA ASP A 1183 -58.97 40.12 1.04
C ASP A 1183 -58.72 40.16 -0.47
N GLU A 1184 -57.76 39.36 -0.94
CA GLU A 1184 -57.31 39.32 -2.33
C GLU A 1184 -56.87 37.91 -2.70
N ILE A 1185 -57.21 37.46 -3.92
CA ILE A 1185 -56.73 36.19 -4.47
C ILE A 1185 -56.04 36.41 -5.82
N VAL A 1186 -54.78 35.97 -5.91
CA VAL A 1186 -53.94 36.05 -7.12
C VAL A 1186 -53.86 34.66 -7.75
N VAL A 1187 -54.39 34.51 -8.97
CA VAL A 1187 -54.53 33.19 -9.61
C VAL A 1187 -53.50 32.97 -10.72
N HIS A 1188 -52.75 31.87 -10.63
CA HIS A 1188 -51.82 31.40 -11.66
C HIS A 1188 -52.33 30.09 -12.27
N PRO A 1189 -52.77 30.06 -13.55
CA PRO A 1189 -53.22 28.84 -14.20
C PRO A 1189 -52.03 27.92 -14.55
N ILE A 1190 -52.15 26.63 -14.22
CA ILE A 1190 -51.15 25.59 -14.47
C ILE A 1190 -51.76 24.49 -15.33
N ASP A 1191 -51.13 24.19 -16.47
CA ASP A 1191 -51.55 23.14 -17.40
C ASP A 1191 -51.26 21.74 -16.84
N SER A 1192 -52.14 21.31 -15.94
CA SER A 1192 -52.07 20.03 -15.22
C SER A 1192 -53.46 19.64 -14.71
N THR A 1193 -53.62 18.38 -14.34
CA THR A 1193 -54.76 17.90 -13.53
C THR A 1193 -54.45 18.10 -12.04
N HIS A 1194 -55.49 18.05 -11.18
CA HIS A 1194 -55.33 18.17 -9.73
C HIS A 1194 -54.26 17.23 -9.15
N GLY A 1195 -54.37 15.92 -9.46
CA GLY A 1195 -53.44 14.88 -8.99
C GLY A 1195 -52.01 15.05 -9.50
N ASN A 1196 -51.83 15.69 -10.66
CA ASN A 1196 -50.52 15.91 -11.28
C ASN A 1196 -49.88 17.26 -10.90
N MET A 1197 -50.50 18.06 -10.02
CA MET A 1197 -50.01 19.41 -9.68
C MET A 1197 -48.59 19.41 -9.10
N MET A 1198 -48.22 18.36 -8.36
CA MET A 1198 -46.88 18.20 -7.77
C MET A 1198 -45.94 17.30 -8.61
N ASN A 1199 -46.35 16.88 -9.81
CA ASN A 1199 -45.49 16.10 -10.68
C ASN A 1199 -44.44 16.98 -11.38
N PRO A 1200 -43.30 16.40 -11.82
CA PRO A 1200 -42.17 17.17 -12.37
C PRO A 1200 -42.52 18.11 -13.54
N GLN A 1201 -43.55 17.81 -14.34
CA GLN A 1201 -43.97 18.66 -15.46
C GLN A 1201 -44.69 19.94 -15.00
N ALA A 1202 -45.62 19.83 -14.04
CA ALA A 1202 -46.32 20.97 -13.46
C ALA A 1202 -45.37 21.80 -12.58
N VAL A 1203 -44.54 21.13 -11.78
CA VAL A 1203 -43.54 21.77 -10.90
C VAL A 1203 -42.51 22.60 -11.68
N ARG A 1204 -42.18 22.25 -12.93
CA ARG A 1204 -41.32 23.09 -13.80
C ARG A 1204 -41.93 24.46 -14.11
N HIS A 1205 -43.25 24.58 -14.09
CA HIS A 1205 -43.96 25.85 -14.31
C HIS A 1205 -44.23 26.57 -12.98
N ILE A 1206 -44.59 25.83 -11.93
CA ILE A 1206 -44.85 26.37 -10.58
C ILE A 1206 -43.56 26.88 -9.93
N GLY A 1207 -42.47 26.14 -10.05
CA GLY A 1207 -41.21 26.37 -9.34
C GLY A 1207 -40.62 27.77 -9.57
N PRO A 1208 -40.43 28.24 -10.82
CA PRO A 1208 -39.94 29.59 -11.08
C PRO A 1208 -40.86 30.69 -10.52
N LEU A 1209 -42.18 30.55 -10.71
CA LEU A 1209 -43.16 31.52 -10.18
C LEU A 1209 -43.15 31.57 -8.65
N LEU A 1210 -43.01 30.42 -8.00
CA LEU A 1210 -42.86 30.32 -6.56
C LEU A 1210 -41.54 30.92 -6.08
N SER A 1211 -40.44 30.71 -6.81
CA SER A 1211 -39.16 31.33 -6.51
C SER A 1211 -39.22 32.86 -6.58
N ASP A 1212 -39.90 33.41 -7.59
CA ASP A 1212 -40.07 34.85 -7.75
C ASP A 1212 -40.93 35.43 -6.61
N LEU A 1213 -42.03 34.75 -6.26
CA LEU A 1213 -42.90 35.12 -5.14
C LEU A 1213 -42.15 35.15 -3.79
N LEU A 1214 -41.22 34.20 -3.58
CA LEU A 1214 -40.40 34.11 -2.37
C LEU A 1214 -39.16 35.02 -2.40
N ALA A 1215 -38.82 35.59 -3.56
CA ALA A 1215 -37.74 36.56 -3.71
C ALA A 1215 -38.20 37.99 -3.36
N GLU A 1216 -39.48 38.30 -3.57
CA GLU A 1216 -40.13 39.56 -3.18
C GLU A 1216 -40.41 39.62 -1.66
N ASP A 1217 -39.38 39.54 -0.83
CA ASP A 1217 -39.50 39.99 0.56
C ASP A 1217 -39.76 41.50 0.53
N ARG A 1218 -41.03 41.93 0.63
CA ARG A 1218 -41.40 43.34 0.75
C ARG A 1218 -40.70 43.92 1.99
N GLU A 1219 -39.63 44.67 1.78
CA GLU A 1219 -39.24 45.78 2.66
C GLU A 1219 -40.39 46.80 2.69
N VAL A 1220 -41.43 46.54 3.49
CA VAL A 1220 -42.33 47.61 3.93
C VAL A 1220 -41.58 48.41 4.98
N CYS A 1221 -41.01 49.53 4.53
CA CYS A 1221 -40.58 50.64 5.37
C CYS A 1221 -41.63 50.95 6.44
N ARG A 1222 -41.34 50.59 7.70
CA ARG A 1222 -41.93 51.25 8.86
C ARG A 1222 -41.20 52.57 9.08
N SER A 1223 -41.87 53.65 8.69
CA SER A 1223 -41.76 54.98 9.29
C SER A 1223 -42.45 55.01 10.64
#